data_AF-A0A4X1SQC8-F1
#
_entry.id   AF-A0A4X1SQC8-F1
#
_cell.length_a   1.000
_cell.length_b   1.000
_cell.length_c   1.000
_cell.angle_alpha   90.00
_cell.angle_beta   90.00
_cell.angle_gamma   90.00
#
_symmetry.space_group_name_H-M   'P 1'
#
loop_
_entity.id
_entity.type
_entity.pdbx_description
1 polymer ?
#
loop_
_entity_poly.entity_id
_entity_poly.type
_entity_poly.pdbx_seq_one_letter_code
_entity_poly.pdbx_strand_id
1 'polypeptide(L)'
;MASPSSPPAFRLETSDRSREDGAERDRGQPGGGARPPPMESAFQPEDRMFPPQITVDLHYRKRAGASQPDPNRFDRDRLFRVVARGVPEDLAGLPEYLRRTSKYLTDTEYREGSTGKTCLMKAVLNLRDGANACIQPLLQIDRDSGNPQPLVNAQCTDAYYRGHSALHIAIEKRSLPCVKLLVENGADVHARACGQFFQKKSQDPCFYFGELPLSLAVCTKQWDVVTYLLENPHQSASPQATDSLGNTALHALVAIADNSVKNTELVTLMYDKLLQAVARLYPTVRLEDIPNLQGLTPLQLAAKEGKIEIFRHILQREFPGPCQSLSRKFTEWSYGPVRVSLYDLASVDSWEENSVLEIIAFHCRSSVSPRRRAWQGSCWAAPALPLWLPLSTWLLGTHPLPARVPVATTGASLLTSTSSGLATPRPQGGVGAGGEGSLGAPSSPLNPRIYWGAAPLAPPFPSQDRHRMVVLEPLNKLLQEKWNLLTPRFLINFLCYLIYVSVLTAVTYHQPALEKDLLTLGNSTLLLGHILILLTGAYLLMGQLWYFWRRRLFIWTSFVDSYFEILFLVQALLAWYLPLLVSSLVLGWLNLLYYTRGLQHTGIYSVMIQKVILRDLLRFLLVYLVFLFGFAVALVSLSREAQALGAPLGSNATEAAGEGDKEGSEALYKGILDASLELFKFTIGMGELAFQEQLRFRGVVLVLLLAYVLLTYVLLLNMLIALMSETVNSVAHDSWSIWKLQKAICVLEMEKGYWWCRRKKQRAGVKLTVGTRPDGSPDERWCFRVEEVNWAAWEQTLPTVCEEPSGPPGSSGDQDSVTEEDNVPLQPLESR
;
A
#
# COMPACT_ATOMS: atom_id res chain seq x y z
N MET A 1 -28.75 -22.62 17.48
CA MET A 1 -28.50 -23.42 16.26
C MET A 1 -29.85 -23.63 15.58
N ALA A 2 -30.08 -23.01 14.43
CA ALA A 2 -31.22 -23.36 13.57
C ALA A 2 -30.83 -24.56 12.69
N SER A 3 -31.79 -25.40 12.37
CA SER A 3 -31.61 -26.56 11.49
C SER A 3 -31.12 -26.15 10.10
N PRO A 4 -30.34 -27.01 9.41
CA PRO A 4 -30.04 -26.78 8.00
C PRO A 4 -31.36 -26.82 7.22
N SER A 5 -31.66 -25.74 6.51
CA SER A 5 -32.74 -25.71 5.53
C SER A 5 -32.58 -26.89 4.57
N SER A 6 -33.64 -27.66 4.37
CA SER A 6 -33.65 -28.70 3.35
C SER A 6 -33.19 -28.13 2.01
N PRO A 7 -32.42 -28.89 1.20
CA PRO A 7 -32.06 -28.42 -0.14
C PRO A 7 -33.36 -28.12 -0.91
N PRO A 8 -33.42 -27.00 -1.67
CA PRO A 8 -34.63 -26.65 -2.40
C PRO A 8 -35.00 -27.80 -3.32
N ALA A 9 -36.26 -28.23 -3.27
CA ALA A 9 -36.75 -29.33 -4.08
C ALA A 9 -36.47 -29.04 -5.56
N PHE A 10 -35.80 -29.98 -6.24
CA PHE A 10 -35.42 -29.82 -7.65
C PHE A 10 -36.67 -29.61 -8.50
N ARG A 11 -36.84 -28.40 -9.04
CA ARG A 11 -37.96 -27.97 -9.87
C ARG A 11 -37.43 -27.57 -11.24
N LEU A 12 -38.13 -28.03 -12.28
CA LEU A 12 -37.92 -27.57 -13.65
C LEU A 12 -38.74 -26.29 -13.87
N GLU A 13 -38.12 -25.24 -14.42
CA GLU A 13 -38.80 -23.99 -14.77
C GLU A 13 -39.75 -24.23 -15.97
N THR A 14 -40.87 -23.50 -16.03
CA THR A 14 -41.83 -23.57 -17.14
C THR A 14 -41.54 -22.44 -18.13
N SER A 15 -41.55 -22.74 -19.43
CA SER A 15 -41.45 -21.71 -20.48
C SER A 15 -42.74 -21.64 -21.29
N ASP A 16 -43.12 -20.41 -21.65
CA ASP A 16 -44.28 -20.08 -22.50
C ASP A 16 -43.85 -19.51 -23.85
N ARG A 17 -42.56 -19.59 -24.19
CA ARG A 17 -42.02 -19.13 -25.47
C ARG A 17 -42.61 -19.91 -26.63
N SER A 18 -42.96 -19.20 -27.70
CA SER A 18 -43.31 -19.80 -28.97
C SER A 18 -42.06 -20.40 -29.63
N ARG A 19 -42.25 -21.34 -30.58
CA ARG A 19 -41.13 -21.90 -31.36
C ARG A 19 -40.39 -20.86 -32.21
N GLU A 20 -41.00 -19.70 -32.45
CA GLU A 20 -40.46 -18.58 -33.21
C GLU A 20 -39.57 -17.67 -32.33
N ASP A 21 -39.92 -17.50 -31.04
CA ASP A 21 -39.08 -16.78 -30.04
C ASP A 21 -37.70 -17.42 -29.83
N GLY A 22 -37.49 -18.66 -30.31
CA GLY A 22 -36.23 -19.38 -30.22
C GLY A 22 -35.20 -19.04 -31.32
N ALA A 23 -35.61 -18.36 -32.39
CA ALA A 23 -34.72 -18.00 -33.50
C ALA A 23 -33.80 -16.81 -33.16
N GLU A 24 -34.20 -15.95 -32.23
CA GLU A 24 -33.50 -14.72 -31.82
C GLU A 24 -32.41 -14.99 -30.74
N ARG A 25 -31.69 -16.11 -30.85
CA ARG A 25 -30.40 -16.26 -30.17
C ARG A 25 -29.36 -15.43 -30.92
N ASP A 26 -29.25 -14.17 -30.53
CA ASP A 26 -28.22 -13.28 -31.05
C ASP A 26 -26.84 -13.93 -30.91
N ARG A 27 -26.15 -14.09 -32.06
CA ARG A 27 -24.85 -14.76 -32.13
C ARG A 27 -23.73 -13.79 -31.78
N GLY A 28 -23.80 -13.22 -30.57
CA GLY A 28 -22.70 -12.49 -29.97
C GLY A 28 -21.46 -13.38 -29.95
N GLN A 29 -20.44 -13.02 -30.71
CA GLN A 29 -19.18 -13.76 -30.76
C GLN A 29 -18.55 -13.78 -29.35
N PRO A 30 -17.89 -14.89 -28.93
CA PRO A 30 -17.03 -14.90 -27.76
C PRO A 30 -15.71 -14.16 -28.06
N GLY A 31 -15.81 -12.84 -28.28
CA GLY A 31 -14.69 -11.93 -28.48
C GLY A 31 -13.97 -11.70 -27.15
N GLY A 32 -12.64 -11.83 -27.16
CA GLY A 32 -11.83 -11.74 -25.95
C GLY A 32 -11.94 -10.38 -25.23
N GLY A 33 -12.07 -10.42 -23.91
CA GLY A 33 -12.03 -9.21 -23.07
C GLY A 33 -13.39 -8.55 -22.80
N ALA A 34 -14.46 -9.32 -22.62
CA ALA A 34 -15.74 -8.81 -22.15
C ALA A 34 -15.57 -8.01 -20.84
N ARG A 35 -15.88 -6.71 -20.87
CA ARG A 35 -15.99 -5.89 -19.65
C ARG A 35 -17.23 -6.36 -18.85
N PRO A 36 -17.22 -6.28 -17.50
CA PRO A 36 -18.39 -6.60 -16.71
C PRO A 36 -19.57 -5.68 -17.11
N PRO A 37 -20.81 -6.21 -17.15
CA PRO A 37 -22.00 -5.42 -17.46
C PRO A 37 -22.23 -4.35 -16.37
N PRO A 38 -22.73 -3.15 -16.71
CA PRO A 38 -23.02 -2.13 -15.70
C PRO A 38 -24.27 -2.48 -14.89
N MET A 39 -24.21 -2.35 -13.56
CA MET A 39 -25.36 -2.63 -12.66
C MET A 39 -26.64 -1.86 -13.04
N GLU A 40 -26.52 -0.64 -13.55
CA GLU A 40 -27.64 0.10 -14.13
C GLU A 40 -27.21 0.87 -15.37
N SER A 41 -28.06 0.82 -16.39
CA SER A 41 -27.89 1.53 -17.65
C SER A 41 -29.26 2.02 -18.13
N ALA A 42 -29.32 3.27 -18.56
CA ALA A 42 -30.50 3.87 -19.20
C ALA A 42 -30.50 3.72 -20.74
N PHE A 43 -29.40 3.26 -21.33
CA PHE A 43 -29.14 3.30 -22.78
C PHE A 43 -28.94 1.91 -23.41
N GLN A 44 -28.31 0.99 -22.68
CA GLN A 44 -28.17 -0.42 -23.03
C GLN A 44 -29.28 -1.23 -22.34
N PRO A 45 -30.03 -2.08 -23.07
CA PRO A 45 -30.98 -3.02 -22.49
C PRO A 45 -30.25 -4.17 -21.76
N GLU A 46 -30.91 -4.78 -20.78
CA GLU A 46 -30.34 -5.83 -19.91
C GLU A 46 -30.08 -7.14 -20.70
N ASP A 47 -28.97 -7.83 -20.40
CA ASP A 47 -28.49 -8.97 -21.20
C ASP A 47 -29.46 -10.18 -21.21
N ARG A 48 -29.52 -10.88 -22.34
CA ARG A 48 -30.26 -12.16 -22.52
C ARG A 48 -29.37 -13.41 -22.56
N MET A 49 -28.11 -13.31 -22.11
CA MET A 49 -27.19 -14.47 -22.08
C MET A 49 -27.45 -15.36 -20.85
N PHE A 50 -28.14 -16.47 -21.05
CA PHE A 50 -28.41 -17.46 -19.99
C PHE A 50 -27.52 -18.71 -20.15
N PRO A 51 -27.08 -19.36 -19.06
CA PRO A 51 -26.55 -20.71 -19.13
C PRO A 51 -27.64 -21.67 -19.66
N PRO A 52 -27.29 -22.75 -20.38
CA PRO A 52 -28.27 -23.68 -20.91
C PRO A 52 -29.02 -24.38 -19.78
N GLN A 53 -30.35 -24.25 -19.77
CA GLN A 53 -31.25 -24.90 -18.82
C GLN A 53 -32.29 -25.77 -19.53
N ILE A 54 -32.85 -26.71 -18.79
CA ILE A 54 -33.95 -27.58 -19.23
C ILE A 54 -35.24 -27.01 -18.66
N THR A 55 -36.17 -26.62 -19.52
CA THR A 55 -37.47 -26.04 -19.16
C THR A 55 -38.62 -26.89 -19.69
N VAL A 56 -39.77 -26.85 -19.02
CA VAL A 56 -41.01 -27.49 -19.47
C VAL A 56 -41.79 -26.53 -20.36
N ASP A 57 -41.91 -26.87 -21.65
CA ASP A 57 -42.70 -26.10 -22.62
C ASP A 57 -44.21 -26.29 -22.38
N LEU A 58 -44.89 -25.23 -21.95
CA LEU A 58 -46.33 -25.20 -21.69
C LEU A 58 -47.18 -25.26 -22.97
N HIS A 59 -46.58 -25.07 -24.15
CA HIS A 59 -47.24 -25.03 -25.45
C HIS A 59 -46.97 -26.27 -26.32
N TYR A 60 -46.27 -27.28 -25.80
CA TYR A 60 -45.95 -28.54 -26.50
C TYR A 60 -47.15 -29.23 -27.20
N ARG A 61 -48.39 -29.03 -26.70
CA ARG A 61 -49.61 -29.61 -27.27
C ARG A 61 -50.41 -28.69 -28.22
N LYS A 62 -50.07 -27.40 -28.32
CA LYS A 62 -50.75 -26.45 -29.23
C LYS A 62 -50.26 -26.66 -30.66
N ARG A 63 -51.14 -27.15 -31.53
CA ARG A 63 -50.86 -27.34 -32.97
C ARG A 63 -50.62 -25.99 -33.64
N ALA A 64 -49.75 -25.98 -34.65
CA ALA A 64 -49.32 -24.79 -35.37
C ALA A 64 -50.48 -23.90 -35.83
N GLY A 65 -50.54 -22.70 -35.26
CA GLY A 65 -51.38 -21.58 -35.65
C GLY A 65 -50.76 -20.33 -35.03
N ALA A 66 -50.55 -19.29 -35.83
CA ALA A 66 -49.75 -18.12 -35.43
C ALA A 66 -50.28 -17.51 -34.12
N SER A 67 -49.48 -17.59 -33.06
CA SER A 67 -49.81 -16.98 -31.78
C SER A 67 -49.60 -15.49 -31.88
N GLN A 68 -50.69 -14.72 -32.00
CA GLN A 68 -50.64 -13.30 -31.70
C GLN A 68 -50.10 -13.12 -30.27
N PRO A 69 -49.21 -12.14 -30.01
CA PRO A 69 -48.66 -11.92 -28.68
C PRO A 69 -49.80 -11.53 -27.72
N ASP A 70 -50.04 -12.37 -26.70
CA ASP A 70 -51.02 -12.13 -25.64
C ASP A 70 -50.76 -10.73 -25.03
N PRO A 71 -51.66 -9.74 -25.15
CA PRO A 71 -51.42 -8.40 -24.62
C PRO A 71 -51.34 -8.37 -23.08
N ASN A 72 -51.73 -9.46 -22.42
CA ASN A 72 -51.58 -9.69 -20.98
C ASN A 72 -50.34 -10.53 -20.62
N ARG A 73 -49.44 -10.84 -21.57
CA ARG A 73 -48.14 -11.46 -21.27
C ARG A 73 -47.24 -10.45 -20.56
N PHE A 74 -46.61 -10.88 -19.46
CA PHE A 74 -45.57 -10.11 -18.79
C PHE A 74 -44.20 -10.65 -19.17
N ASP A 75 -43.62 -10.10 -20.23
CA ASP A 75 -42.21 -10.32 -20.54
C ASP A 75 -41.32 -9.55 -19.55
N ARG A 76 -40.10 -10.05 -19.31
CA ARG A 76 -39.08 -9.36 -18.51
C ARG A 76 -38.92 -7.89 -18.88
N ASP A 77 -38.83 -7.59 -20.17
CA ASP A 77 -38.60 -6.24 -20.67
C ASP A 77 -39.84 -5.33 -20.48
N ARG A 78 -41.05 -5.90 -20.35
CA ARG A 78 -42.25 -5.17 -19.89
C ARG A 78 -42.16 -4.91 -18.38
N LEU A 79 -41.91 -5.96 -17.59
CA LEU A 79 -41.80 -5.88 -16.13
C LEU A 79 -40.75 -4.84 -15.69
N PHE A 80 -39.56 -4.86 -16.30
CA PHE A 80 -38.45 -3.95 -15.97
C PHE A 80 -38.77 -2.49 -16.33
N ARG A 81 -39.52 -2.25 -17.43
CA ARG A 81 -40.01 -0.90 -17.78
C ARG A 81 -41.07 -0.40 -16.80
N VAL A 82 -41.98 -1.27 -16.34
CA VAL A 82 -43.02 -0.91 -15.35
C VAL A 82 -42.39 -0.54 -14.01
N VAL A 83 -41.53 -1.39 -13.45
CA VAL A 83 -40.92 -1.10 -12.14
C VAL A 83 -39.97 0.11 -12.16
N ALA A 84 -39.33 0.40 -13.30
CA ALA A 84 -38.52 1.62 -13.49
C ALA A 84 -39.37 2.90 -13.65
N ARG A 85 -40.62 2.80 -14.11
CA ARG A 85 -41.59 3.91 -14.10
C ARG A 85 -42.15 4.17 -12.70
N GLY A 86 -42.24 3.14 -11.86
CA GLY A 86 -42.75 3.25 -10.49
C GLY A 86 -44.26 3.46 -10.39
N VAL A 87 -45.03 3.06 -11.42
CA VAL A 87 -46.50 3.13 -11.44
C VAL A 87 -47.07 1.76 -11.02
N PRO A 88 -47.78 1.65 -9.89
CA PRO A 88 -48.26 0.36 -9.39
C PRO A 88 -49.41 -0.22 -10.22
N GLU A 89 -50.26 0.62 -10.83
CA GLU A 89 -51.39 0.20 -11.67
C GLU A 89 -50.95 -0.66 -12.87
N ASP A 90 -49.77 -0.37 -13.44
CA ASP A 90 -49.18 -1.12 -14.56
C ASP A 90 -48.79 -2.58 -14.18
N LEU A 91 -48.84 -2.95 -12.89
CA LEU A 91 -48.64 -4.32 -12.39
C LEU A 91 -49.94 -5.12 -12.26
N ALA A 92 -51.12 -4.53 -12.53
CA ALA A 92 -52.39 -5.24 -12.49
C ALA A 92 -52.41 -6.43 -13.46
N GLY A 93 -52.91 -7.59 -13.00
CA GLY A 93 -52.93 -8.85 -13.76
C GLY A 93 -51.63 -9.68 -13.68
N LEU A 94 -50.52 -9.14 -13.17
CA LEU A 94 -49.28 -9.91 -12.94
C LEU A 94 -49.48 -11.13 -12.01
N PRO A 95 -50.15 -11.06 -10.83
CA PRO A 95 -50.32 -12.23 -9.96
C PRO A 95 -51.18 -13.33 -10.60
N GLU A 96 -52.17 -12.97 -11.39
CA GLU A 96 -53.01 -13.93 -12.14
C GLU A 96 -52.20 -14.64 -13.22
N TYR A 97 -51.37 -13.90 -13.96
CA TYR A 97 -50.48 -14.44 -14.98
C TYR A 97 -49.42 -15.40 -14.40
N LEU A 98 -48.78 -15.05 -13.27
CA LEU A 98 -47.83 -15.91 -12.57
C LEU A 98 -48.49 -17.21 -12.08
N ARG A 99 -49.69 -17.13 -11.49
CA ARG A 99 -50.48 -18.32 -11.10
C ARG A 99 -50.86 -19.18 -12.31
N ARG A 100 -51.30 -18.56 -13.41
CA ARG A 100 -51.68 -19.25 -14.67
C ARG A 100 -50.50 -20.00 -15.31
N THR A 101 -49.30 -19.44 -15.26
CA THR A 101 -48.08 -20.04 -15.85
C THR A 101 -47.25 -20.88 -14.88
N SER A 102 -47.59 -20.85 -13.58
CA SER A 102 -46.82 -21.46 -12.50
C SER A 102 -45.34 -21.01 -12.48
N LYS A 103 -45.11 -19.71 -12.72
CA LYS A 103 -43.78 -19.06 -12.69
C LYS A 103 -43.62 -18.19 -11.45
N TYR A 104 -42.38 -17.93 -11.04
CA TYR A 104 -42.00 -17.00 -9.99
C TYR A 104 -41.16 -15.83 -10.51
N LEU A 105 -41.14 -14.73 -9.75
CA LEU A 105 -40.31 -13.54 -10.05
C LEU A 105 -38.80 -13.79 -9.88
N THR A 106 -38.42 -14.96 -9.35
CA THR A 106 -37.05 -15.43 -9.17
C THR A 106 -36.57 -16.41 -10.25
N ASP A 107 -37.45 -16.87 -11.14
CA ASP A 107 -37.09 -17.76 -12.26
C ASP A 107 -36.16 -17.06 -13.26
N THR A 108 -35.38 -17.82 -14.03
CA THR A 108 -34.36 -17.22 -14.91
C THR A 108 -34.93 -16.27 -15.96
N GLU A 109 -36.13 -16.53 -16.46
CA GLU A 109 -36.79 -15.69 -17.47
C GLU A 109 -37.02 -14.24 -17.02
N TYR A 110 -37.18 -13.99 -15.72
CA TYR A 110 -37.37 -12.64 -15.14
C TYR A 110 -36.09 -12.01 -14.59
N ARG A 111 -34.96 -12.72 -14.65
CA ARG A 111 -33.65 -12.21 -14.26
C ARG A 111 -32.89 -11.67 -15.47
N GLU A 112 -31.95 -10.77 -15.22
CA GLU A 112 -30.90 -10.48 -16.20
C GLU A 112 -29.96 -11.69 -16.33
N GLY A 113 -29.63 -12.07 -17.56
CA GLY A 113 -28.90 -13.32 -17.82
C GLY A 113 -27.46 -13.32 -17.28
N SER A 114 -26.76 -12.19 -17.39
CA SER A 114 -25.36 -12.06 -17.00
C SER A 114 -25.18 -11.82 -15.49
N THR A 115 -25.93 -10.88 -14.89
CA THR A 115 -25.82 -10.49 -13.47
C THR A 115 -26.68 -11.32 -12.50
N GLY A 116 -27.81 -11.85 -12.98
CA GLY A 116 -28.88 -12.39 -12.14
C GLY A 116 -29.81 -11.33 -11.50
N LYS A 117 -29.69 -10.05 -11.90
CA LYS A 117 -30.48 -8.91 -11.39
C LYS A 117 -31.99 -9.15 -11.50
N THR A 118 -32.72 -8.86 -10.43
CA THR A 118 -34.18 -9.04 -10.35
C THR A 118 -34.96 -7.75 -10.63
N CYS A 119 -36.26 -7.89 -10.91
CA CYS A 119 -37.19 -6.76 -11.01
C CYS A 119 -37.20 -5.88 -9.75
N LEU A 120 -37.02 -6.45 -8.55
CA LEU A 120 -36.89 -5.71 -7.30
C LEU A 120 -35.64 -4.83 -7.29
N MET A 121 -34.48 -5.37 -7.70
CA MET A 121 -33.25 -4.57 -7.81
C MET A 121 -33.43 -3.41 -8.80
N LYS A 122 -34.08 -3.64 -9.95
CA LYS A 122 -34.39 -2.58 -10.93
C LYS A 122 -35.32 -1.50 -10.34
N ALA A 123 -36.28 -1.87 -9.50
CA ALA A 123 -37.18 -0.95 -8.81
C ALA A 123 -36.42 -0.06 -7.79
N VAL A 124 -35.51 -0.65 -7.01
CA VAL A 124 -34.70 0.05 -5.99
C VAL A 124 -33.56 0.88 -6.60
N LEU A 125 -33.08 0.53 -7.79
CA LEU A 125 -32.15 1.39 -8.55
C LEU A 125 -32.82 2.70 -9.02
N ASN A 126 -34.13 2.66 -9.28
CA ASN A 126 -34.95 3.72 -9.86
C ASN A 126 -35.98 4.26 -8.85
N LEU A 127 -35.50 4.87 -7.77
CA LEU A 127 -36.33 5.57 -6.79
C LEU A 127 -36.68 7.01 -7.25
N ARG A 128 -37.89 7.47 -6.96
CA ARG A 128 -38.33 8.87 -7.08
C ARG A 128 -38.56 9.42 -5.68
N ASP A 129 -37.92 10.54 -5.36
CA ASP A 129 -37.98 11.17 -4.03
C ASP A 129 -37.67 10.19 -2.86
N GLY A 130 -36.78 9.23 -3.13
CA GLY A 130 -36.39 8.17 -2.19
C GLY A 130 -37.34 6.97 -2.10
N ALA A 131 -38.48 6.96 -2.78
CA ALA A 131 -39.44 5.84 -2.74
C ALA A 131 -39.73 5.28 -4.14
N ASN A 132 -40.36 4.11 -4.20
CA ASN A 132 -40.96 3.59 -5.43
C ASN A 132 -42.21 2.78 -5.05
N ALA A 133 -43.38 3.25 -5.51
CA ALA A 133 -44.68 2.67 -5.17
C ALA A 133 -44.87 1.24 -5.67
N CYS A 134 -44.07 0.78 -6.64
CA CYS A 134 -44.11 -0.61 -7.11
C CYS A 134 -43.50 -1.63 -6.13
N ILE A 135 -42.67 -1.22 -5.18
CA ILE A 135 -41.92 -2.17 -4.33
C ILE A 135 -42.87 -2.97 -3.42
N GLN A 136 -43.82 -2.31 -2.75
CA GLN A 136 -44.76 -2.98 -1.85
C GLN A 136 -45.71 -3.96 -2.58
N PRO A 137 -46.36 -3.60 -3.71
CA PRO A 137 -47.11 -4.55 -4.53
C PRO A 137 -46.26 -5.73 -5.02
N LEU A 138 -45.02 -5.49 -5.47
CA LEU A 138 -44.14 -6.55 -5.97
C LEU A 138 -43.82 -7.59 -4.88
N LEU A 139 -43.54 -7.15 -3.65
CA LEU A 139 -43.30 -8.02 -2.49
C LEU A 139 -44.59 -8.69 -1.97
N GLN A 140 -45.76 -8.10 -2.21
CA GLN A 140 -47.03 -8.77 -1.93
C GLN A 140 -47.30 -9.88 -2.96
N ILE A 141 -47.13 -9.60 -4.26
CA ILE A 141 -47.29 -10.57 -5.35
C ILE A 141 -46.37 -11.79 -5.16
N ASP A 142 -45.11 -11.58 -4.74
CA ASP A 142 -44.18 -12.68 -4.45
C ASP A 142 -44.67 -13.58 -3.31
N ARG A 143 -45.17 -12.99 -2.21
CA ARG A 143 -45.77 -13.73 -1.10
C ARG A 143 -47.05 -14.46 -1.50
N ASP A 144 -47.93 -13.80 -2.26
CA ASP A 144 -49.18 -14.36 -2.78
C ASP A 144 -48.97 -15.47 -3.82
N SER A 145 -47.75 -15.59 -4.37
CA SER A 145 -47.32 -16.68 -5.25
C SER A 145 -46.75 -17.89 -4.49
N GLY A 146 -46.38 -17.74 -3.21
CA GLY A 146 -45.78 -18.80 -2.40
C GLY A 146 -44.38 -19.20 -2.87
N ASN A 147 -43.55 -18.21 -3.24
CA ASN A 147 -42.20 -18.43 -3.75
C ASN A 147 -41.29 -19.10 -2.70
N PRO A 148 -40.63 -20.25 -3.00
CA PRO A 148 -39.73 -20.93 -2.06
C PRO A 148 -38.44 -20.13 -1.75
N GLN A 149 -38.05 -19.19 -2.61
CA GLN A 149 -36.96 -18.25 -2.34
C GLN A 149 -37.51 -16.82 -2.39
N PRO A 150 -37.73 -16.15 -1.24
CA PRO A 150 -38.28 -14.81 -1.20
C PRO A 150 -37.52 -13.83 -2.09
N LEU A 151 -38.24 -13.11 -2.96
CA LEU A 151 -37.68 -12.17 -3.94
C LEU A 151 -36.77 -11.11 -3.29
N VAL A 152 -37.06 -10.73 -2.05
CA VAL A 152 -36.28 -9.78 -1.25
C VAL A 152 -34.85 -10.27 -0.95
N ASN A 153 -34.66 -11.58 -0.86
CA ASN A 153 -33.38 -12.24 -0.54
C ASN A 153 -32.66 -12.79 -1.78
N ALA A 154 -33.17 -12.52 -2.98
CA ALA A 154 -32.45 -12.78 -4.22
C ALA A 154 -31.17 -11.95 -4.29
N GLN A 155 -30.08 -12.59 -4.70
CA GLN A 155 -28.74 -12.00 -4.81
C GLN A 155 -28.20 -12.15 -6.23
N CYS A 156 -27.35 -11.21 -6.67
CA CYS A 156 -26.63 -11.33 -7.94
C CYS A 156 -25.70 -12.56 -7.94
N THR A 157 -25.69 -13.30 -9.05
CA THR A 157 -25.02 -14.61 -9.17
C THR A 157 -23.69 -14.55 -9.92
N ASP A 158 -23.41 -13.43 -10.57
CA ASP A 158 -22.23 -13.24 -11.42
C ASP A 158 -20.93 -13.14 -10.63
N ALA A 159 -19.80 -13.21 -11.32
CA ALA A 159 -18.49 -13.15 -10.67
C ALA A 159 -18.09 -11.75 -10.19
N TYR A 160 -18.71 -10.67 -10.70
CA TYR A 160 -18.33 -9.29 -10.45
C TYR A 160 -19.15 -8.64 -9.32
N TYR A 161 -20.47 -8.79 -9.34
CA TYR A 161 -21.41 -8.31 -8.31
C TYR A 161 -21.96 -9.41 -7.39
N ARG A 162 -21.35 -10.61 -7.37
CA ARG A 162 -21.75 -11.74 -6.53
C ARG A 162 -22.25 -11.35 -5.13
N GLY A 163 -23.43 -11.85 -4.75
CA GLY A 163 -24.00 -11.67 -3.42
C GLY A 163 -24.65 -10.31 -3.17
N HIS A 164 -24.60 -9.38 -4.13
CA HIS A 164 -25.27 -8.08 -4.01
C HIS A 164 -26.80 -8.28 -3.95
N SER A 165 -27.46 -7.60 -3.01
CA SER A 165 -28.90 -7.74 -2.75
C SER A 165 -29.62 -6.40 -2.87
N ALA A 166 -30.95 -6.42 -3.00
CA ALA A 166 -31.76 -5.20 -3.06
C ALA A 166 -31.56 -4.29 -1.83
N LEU A 167 -31.27 -4.86 -0.66
CA LEU A 167 -30.96 -4.12 0.58
C LEU A 167 -29.67 -3.30 0.46
N HIS A 168 -28.62 -3.83 -0.19
CA HIS A 168 -27.38 -3.08 -0.43
C HIS A 168 -27.64 -1.85 -1.31
N ILE A 169 -28.46 -1.99 -2.37
CA ILE A 169 -28.84 -0.89 -3.26
C ILE A 169 -29.63 0.18 -2.49
N ALA A 170 -30.60 -0.22 -1.66
CA ALA A 170 -31.42 0.73 -0.89
C ALA A 170 -30.57 1.58 0.07
N ILE A 171 -29.55 0.97 0.69
CA ILE A 171 -28.57 1.66 1.54
C ILE A 171 -27.69 2.57 0.67
N GLU A 172 -27.16 2.12 -0.47
CA GLU A 172 -26.36 2.96 -1.37
C GLU A 172 -27.13 4.23 -1.81
N LYS A 173 -28.42 4.07 -2.12
CA LYS A 173 -29.33 5.16 -2.53
C LYS A 173 -29.75 6.10 -1.41
N ARG A 174 -29.35 5.83 -0.16
CA ARG A 174 -29.68 6.63 1.04
C ARG A 174 -31.18 6.75 1.33
N SER A 175 -31.95 5.71 1.04
CA SER A 175 -33.38 5.69 1.34
C SER A 175 -33.69 4.86 2.57
N LEU A 176 -33.79 5.53 3.72
CA LEU A 176 -34.29 4.91 4.95
C LEU A 176 -35.70 4.30 4.76
N PRO A 177 -36.70 4.96 4.12
CA PRO A 177 -38.01 4.35 3.90
C PRO A 177 -37.95 3.04 3.10
N CYS A 178 -37.10 2.97 2.07
CA CYS A 178 -36.92 1.75 1.29
C CYS A 178 -36.23 0.65 2.11
N VAL A 179 -35.23 0.99 2.95
CA VAL A 179 -34.59 0.04 3.86
C VAL A 179 -35.60 -0.52 4.86
N LYS A 180 -36.45 0.32 5.47
CA LYS A 180 -37.50 -0.12 6.39
C LYS A 180 -38.43 -1.13 5.75
N LEU A 181 -38.98 -0.75 4.59
CA LEU A 181 -39.91 -1.58 3.83
C LEU A 181 -39.28 -2.91 3.41
N LEU A 182 -37.99 -2.96 3.03
CA LEU A 182 -37.33 -4.22 2.71
C LEU A 182 -37.18 -5.12 3.96
N VAL A 183 -36.75 -4.58 5.10
CA VAL A 183 -36.54 -5.35 6.34
C VAL A 183 -37.85 -5.85 6.94
N GLU A 184 -38.90 -5.01 6.97
CA GLU A 184 -40.26 -5.38 7.40
C GLU A 184 -40.84 -6.55 6.58
N ASN A 185 -40.38 -6.71 5.33
CA ASN A 185 -40.79 -7.79 4.44
C ASN A 185 -39.77 -8.95 4.37
N GLY A 186 -38.85 -9.05 5.34
CA GLY A 186 -37.96 -10.21 5.53
C GLY A 186 -36.64 -10.18 4.78
N ALA A 187 -36.10 -8.98 4.48
CA ALA A 187 -34.75 -8.83 3.93
C ALA A 187 -33.67 -9.27 4.94
N ASP A 188 -32.78 -10.17 4.51
CA ASP A 188 -31.65 -10.64 5.31
C ASP A 188 -30.59 -9.55 5.48
N VAL A 189 -30.45 -9.06 6.73
CA VAL A 189 -29.42 -8.07 7.12
C VAL A 189 -27.99 -8.64 7.13
N HIS A 190 -27.83 -9.95 6.94
CA HIS A 190 -26.55 -10.66 6.90
C HIS A 190 -26.14 -11.18 5.50
N ALA A 191 -26.85 -10.77 4.45
CA ALA A 191 -26.44 -11.03 3.06
C ALA A 191 -25.02 -10.49 2.79
N ARG A 192 -24.16 -11.24 2.08
CA ARG A 192 -22.74 -10.89 1.85
C ARG A 192 -22.43 -10.66 0.37
N ALA A 193 -22.17 -9.42 0.01
CA ALA A 193 -21.74 -9.00 -1.33
C ALA A 193 -20.25 -9.29 -1.57
N CYS A 194 -19.90 -10.54 -1.84
CA CYS A 194 -18.51 -11.03 -1.99
C CYS A 194 -17.93 -10.96 -3.42
N GLY A 195 -18.65 -10.33 -4.36
CA GLY A 195 -18.23 -10.15 -5.76
C GLY A 195 -16.91 -9.41 -5.95
N GLN A 196 -16.26 -9.60 -7.08
CA GLN A 196 -14.93 -9.01 -7.37
C GLN A 196 -14.92 -7.47 -7.34
N PHE A 197 -16.04 -6.80 -7.61
CA PHE A 197 -16.18 -5.35 -7.47
C PHE A 197 -16.06 -4.88 -6.02
N PHE A 198 -16.55 -5.70 -5.08
CA PHE A 198 -16.57 -5.40 -3.65
C PHE A 198 -15.29 -5.81 -2.91
N GLN A 199 -14.37 -6.51 -3.58
CA GLN A 199 -13.08 -6.92 -3.01
C GLN A 199 -12.02 -5.83 -3.18
N LYS A 200 -11.13 -5.69 -2.19
CA LYS A 200 -10.00 -4.75 -2.25
C LYS A 200 -8.89 -5.24 -3.19
N LYS A 201 -9.09 -5.07 -4.51
CA LYS A 201 -8.04 -5.20 -5.53
C LYS A 201 -7.39 -3.84 -5.79
N SER A 202 -6.09 -3.83 -6.10
CA SER A 202 -5.29 -2.59 -6.18
C SER A 202 -5.08 -2.04 -7.61
N GLN A 203 -5.76 -2.60 -8.63
CA GLN A 203 -5.54 -2.25 -10.04
C GLN A 203 -6.82 -1.87 -10.80
N ASP A 204 -7.98 -2.34 -10.34
CA ASP A 204 -9.29 -2.10 -10.94
C ASP A 204 -10.12 -1.14 -10.06
N PRO A 205 -11.12 -0.42 -10.63
CA PRO A 205 -12.08 0.34 -9.84
C PRO A 205 -12.97 -0.61 -9.01
N CYS A 206 -12.61 -0.78 -7.75
CA CYS A 206 -13.32 -1.61 -6.77
C CYS A 206 -13.77 -0.76 -5.57
N PHE A 207 -14.89 -1.11 -4.96
CA PHE A 207 -15.44 -0.44 -3.77
C PHE A 207 -15.61 -1.44 -2.62
N TYR A 208 -14.59 -1.54 -1.77
CA TYR A 208 -14.61 -2.40 -0.58
C TYR A 208 -15.26 -1.69 0.61
N PHE A 209 -16.30 -2.30 1.18
CA PHE A 209 -17.02 -1.84 2.37
C PHE A 209 -17.25 -2.93 3.42
N GLY A 210 -16.60 -4.10 3.30
CA GLY A 210 -16.78 -5.22 4.22
C GLY A 210 -18.08 -6.00 4.02
N GLU A 211 -18.53 -6.13 2.76
CA GLU A 211 -19.54 -7.05 2.22
C GLU A 211 -20.97 -7.08 2.83
N LEU A 212 -21.21 -6.49 3.99
CA LEU A 212 -22.47 -6.60 4.74
C LEU A 212 -23.29 -5.29 4.65
N PRO A 213 -24.64 -5.35 4.76
CA PRO A 213 -25.50 -4.16 4.82
C PRO A 213 -25.12 -3.19 5.95
N LEU A 214 -24.81 -3.72 7.15
CA LEU A 214 -24.41 -2.91 8.30
C LEU A 214 -23.07 -2.20 8.06
N SER A 215 -22.07 -2.90 7.54
CA SER A 215 -20.76 -2.28 7.25
C SER A 215 -20.87 -1.28 6.10
N LEU A 216 -21.70 -1.52 5.08
CA LEU A 216 -22.03 -0.53 4.03
C LEU A 216 -22.69 0.73 4.61
N ALA A 217 -23.69 0.61 5.49
CA ALA A 217 -24.38 1.75 6.10
C ALA A 217 -23.42 2.61 6.95
N VAL A 218 -22.55 1.95 7.73
CA VAL A 218 -21.49 2.60 8.51
C VAL A 218 -20.48 3.31 7.59
N CYS A 219 -20.01 2.64 6.54
CA CYS A 219 -19.05 3.18 5.57
C CYS A 219 -19.61 4.36 4.74
N THR A 220 -20.89 4.33 4.42
CA THR A 220 -21.60 5.40 3.69
C THR A 220 -22.10 6.53 4.59
N LYS A 221 -21.85 6.43 5.91
CA LYS A 221 -22.08 7.47 6.94
C LYS A 221 -23.57 7.74 7.24
N GLN A 222 -24.40 6.71 7.14
CA GLN A 222 -25.85 6.79 7.35
C GLN A 222 -26.22 6.31 8.75
N TRP A 223 -26.10 7.19 9.73
CA TRP A 223 -26.34 6.83 11.13
C TRP A 223 -27.77 6.37 11.41
N ASP A 224 -28.75 6.98 10.75
CA ASP A 224 -30.17 6.63 10.78
C ASP A 224 -30.44 5.19 10.33
N VAL A 225 -29.81 4.77 9.23
CA VAL A 225 -29.86 3.38 8.73
C VAL A 225 -29.14 2.44 9.70
N VAL A 226 -28.00 2.84 10.27
CA VAL A 226 -27.27 2.03 11.26
C VAL A 226 -28.08 1.80 12.53
N THR A 227 -28.70 2.85 13.09
CA THR A 227 -29.59 2.71 14.26
C THR A 227 -30.77 1.79 13.97
N TYR A 228 -31.40 1.93 12.81
CA TYR A 228 -32.50 1.06 12.42
C TYR A 228 -32.04 -0.41 12.33
N LEU A 229 -30.97 -0.69 11.58
CA LEU A 229 -30.44 -2.06 11.42
C LEU A 229 -30.06 -2.72 12.76
N LEU A 230 -29.57 -1.97 13.74
CA LEU A 230 -29.19 -2.48 15.06
C LEU A 230 -30.40 -2.70 16.00
N GLU A 231 -31.39 -1.80 15.98
CA GLU A 231 -32.51 -1.78 16.93
C GLU A 231 -33.77 -2.51 16.43
N ASN A 232 -33.75 -3.05 15.21
CA ASN A 232 -34.90 -3.67 14.55
C ASN A 232 -35.51 -4.88 15.29
N PRO A 233 -36.86 -4.96 15.42
CA PRO A 233 -37.53 -6.07 16.08
C PRO A 233 -37.62 -7.35 15.23
N HIS A 234 -37.49 -7.26 13.91
CA HIS A 234 -37.65 -8.39 12.99
C HIS A 234 -36.37 -9.24 12.89
N GLN A 235 -35.25 -8.60 12.53
CA GLN A 235 -33.93 -9.21 12.44
C GLN A 235 -32.89 -8.12 12.74
N SER A 236 -32.35 -8.10 13.96
CA SER A 236 -31.30 -7.16 14.35
C SER A 236 -29.95 -7.56 13.77
N ALA A 237 -29.22 -6.58 13.24
CA ALA A 237 -27.91 -6.81 12.63
C ALA A 237 -26.85 -7.03 13.72
N SER A 238 -26.36 -8.27 13.86
CA SER A 238 -25.23 -8.56 14.75
C SER A 238 -23.98 -7.72 14.37
N PRO A 239 -23.44 -6.90 15.29
CA PRO A 239 -22.23 -6.10 15.02
C PRO A 239 -20.96 -6.95 14.95
N GLN A 240 -21.02 -8.21 15.43
CA GLN A 240 -19.93 -9.18 15.37
C GLN A 240 -19.86 -9.91 14.02
N ALA A 241 -20.81 -9.67 13.10
CA ALA A 241 -20.81 -10.30 11.79
C ALA A 241 -19.54 -9.91 10.98
N THR A 242 -18.99 -10.89 10.26
CA THR A 242 -17.73 -10.76 9.53
C THR A 242 -17.89 -11.01 8.02
N ASP A 243 -17.11 -10.29 7.22
CA ASP A 243 -17.00 -10.47 5.78
C ASP A 243 -16.19 -11.72 5.39
N SER A 244 -16.00 -11.99 4.10
CA SER A 244 -15.21 -13.13 3.60
C SER A 244 -13.74 -13.16 4.04
N LEU A 245 -13.20 -12.02 4.48
CA LEU A 245 -11.84 -11.83 4.99
C LEU A 245 -11.78 -11.86 6.53
N GLY A 246 -12.91 -12.07 7.20
CA GLY A 246 -13.04 -11.99 8.67
C GLY A 246 -13.10 -10.58 9.22
N ASN A 247 -13.20 -9.56 8.37
CA ASN A 247 -13.27 -8.16 8.78
C ASN A 247 -14.68 -7.83 9.31
N THR A 248 -14.73 -7.18 10.48
CA THR A 248 -15.96 -6.58 11.04
C THR A 248 -16.22 -5.18 10.45
N ALA A 249 -17.35 -4.54 10.79
CA ALA A 249 -17.64 -3.17 10.38
C ALA A 249 -16.54 -2.14 10.75
N LEU A 250 -15.83 -2.33 11.89
CA LEU A 250 -14.70 -1.48 12.26
C LEU A 250 -13.49 -1.64 11.33
N HIS A 251 -13.21 -2.86 10.88
CA HIS A 251 -12.15 -3.13 9.91
C HIS A 251 -12.48 -2.52 8.54
N ALA A 252 -13.75 -2.55 8.13
CA ALA A 252 -14.22 -1.91 6.92
C ALA A 252 -14.05 -0.38 6.94
N LEU A 253 -14.41 0.27 8.05
CA LEU A 253 -14.14 1.70 8.27
C LEU A 253 -12.65 2.03 8.13
N VAL A 254 -11.78 1.26 8.78
CA VAL A 254 -10.32 1.44 8.71
C VAL A 254 -9.78 1.23 7.28
N ALA A 255 -10.37 0.34 6.50
CA ALA A 255 -9.98 0.11 5.11
C ALA A 255 -10.35 1.27 4.17
N ILE A 256 -11.50 1.92 4.39
CA ILE A 256 -11.99 3.08 3.61
C ILE A 256 -11.36 4.40 4.07
N ALA A 257 -10.96 4.52 5.34
CA ALA A 257 -10.28 5.70 5.86
C ALA A 257 -9.12 6.12 4.95
N ASP A 258 -9.00 7.40 4.66
CA ASP A 258 -7.84 7.99 4.00
C ASP A 258 -7.28 9.12 4.87
N ASN A 259 -6.09 9.60 4.55
CA ASN A 259 -5.46 10.68 5.32
C ASN A 259 -6.04 12.07 4.95
N SER A 260 -7.28 12.13 4.44
CA SER A 260 -7.98 13.39 4.17
C SER A 260 -8.77 13.82 5.40
N VAL A 261 -8.67 15.11 5.76
CA VAL A 261 -9.27 15.66 7.00
C VAL A 261 -10.78 15.41 7.06
N LYS A 262 -11.51 15.76 5.98
CA LYS A 262 -12.97 15.59 5.91
C LYS A 262 -13.44 14.14 6.03
N ASN A 263 -12.70 13.19 5.45
CA ASN A 263 -13.08 11.79 5.55
C ASN A 263 -12.73 11.24 6.94
N THR A 264 -11.57 11.64 7.47
CA THR A 264 -11.10 11.31 8.83
C THR A 264 -12.14 11.68 9.87
N GLU A 265 -12.56 12.96 9.95
CA GLU A 265 -13.56 13.45 10.91
C GLU A 265 -14.87 12.64 10.87
N LEU A 266 -15.30 12.27 9.66
CA LEU A 266 -16.51 11.49 9.47
C LEU A 266 -16.33 10.01 9.83
N VAL A 267 -15.14 9.44 9.60
CA VAL A 267 -14.82 8.06 9.97
C VAL A 267 -14.65 7.92 11.48
N THR A 268 -13.96 8.85 12.16
CA THR A 268 -13.81 8.84 13.62
C THR A 268 -15.16 9.00 14.31
N LEU A 269 -15.99 9.94 13.85
CA LEU A 269 -17.36 10.12 14.35
C LEU A 269 -18.23 8.86 14.20
N MET A 270 -18.17 8.19 13.04
CA MET A 270 -18.93 6.94 12.82
C MET A 270 -18.37 5.76 13.62
N TYR A 271 -17.05 5.69 13.80
CA TYR A 271 -16.39 4.67 14.62
C TYR A 271 -16.81 4.79 16.08
N ASP A 272 -16.79 6.00 16.63
CA ASP A 272 -17.16 6.26 18.02
C ASP A 272 -18.65 6.03 18.29
N LYS A 273 -19.53 6.51 17.39
CA LYS A 273 -20.98 6.26 17.50
C LYS A 273 -21.32 4.78 17.45
N LEU A 274 -20.67 4.02 16.56
CA LEU A 274 -20.87 2.58 16.47
C LEU A 274 -20.42 1.87 17.76
N LEU A 275 -19.28 2.24 18.33
CA LEU A 275 -18.82 1.70 19.61
C LEU A 275 -19.79 2.02 20.76
N GLN A 276 -20.28 3.25 20.87
CA GLN A 276 -21.26 3.65 21.89
C GLN A 276 -22.58 2.88 21.76
N ALA A 277 -23.11 2.73 20.54
CA ALA A 277 -24.33 1.95 20.31
C ALA A 277 -24.14 0.46 20.62
N VAL A 278 -23.00 -0.13 20.24
CA VAL A 278 -22.70 -1.54 20.54
C VAL A 278 -22.52 -1.76 22.04
N ALA A 279 -21.87 -0.86 22.77
CA ALA A 279 -21.76 -0.97 24.23
C ALA A 279 -23.09 -0.81 24.95
N ARG A 280 -24.02 0.01 24.41
CA ARG A 280 -25.39 0.15 24.93
C ARG A 280 -26.25 -1.09 24.69
N LEU A 281 -26.16 -1.70 23.51
CA LEU A 281 -27.01 -2.83 23.10
C LEU A 281 -26.42 -4.20 23.50
N TYR A 282 -25.09 -4.33 23.53
CA TYR A 282 -24.35 -5.58 23.73
C TYR A 282 -23.16 -5.36 24.69
N PRO A 283 -23.40 -5.04 25.97
CA PRO A 283 -22.35 -4.62 26.93
C PRO A 283 -21.25 -5.67 27.17
N THR A 284 -21.51 -6.95 26.92
CA THR A 284 -20.54 -8.04 27.04
C THR A 284 -19.56 -8.14 25.86
N VAL A 285 -19.82 -7.44 24.75
CA VAL A 285 -19.10 -7.62 23.48
C VAL A 285 -18.04 -6.54 23.27
N ARG A 286 -16.76 -6.91 23.35
CA ARG A 286 -15.64 -6.03 22.96
C ARG A 286 -15.36 -6.11 21.46
N LEU A 287 -15.99 -5.20 20.70
CA LEU A 287 -15.90 -5.17 19.24
C LEU A 287 -14.48 -4.90 18.70
N GLU A 288 -13.61 -4.22 19.45
CA GLU A 288 -12.22 -3.95 19.05
C GLU A 288 -11.29 -5.16 19.21
N ASP A 289 -11.63 -6.13 20.07
CA ASP A 289 -10.77 -7.27 20.39
C ASP A 289 -10.96 -8.42 19.37
N ILE A 290 -11.97 -8.35 18.50
CA ILE A 290 -12.25 -9.35 17.46
C ILE A 290 -11.21 -9.23 16.33
N PRO A 291 -10.40 -10.26 16.05
CA PRO A 291 -9.44 -10.24 14.95
C PRO A 291 -10.07 -10.74 13.64
N ASN A 292 -9.49 -10.31 12.51
CA ASN A 292 -9.80 -10.87 11.19
C ASN A 292 -9.05 -12.19 10.90
N LEU A 293 -9.24 -12.78 9.70
CA LEU A 293 -8.56 -14.02 9.30
C LEU A 293 -7.02 -13.91 9.22
N GLN A 294 -6.46 -12.71 9.27
CA GLN A 294 -5.01 -12.48 9.33
C GLN A 294 -4.50 -12.36 10.78
N GLY A 295 -5.36 -12.52 11.78
CA GLY A 295 -5.03 -12.32 13.20
C GLY A 295 -4.80 -10.85 13.57
N LEU A 296 -5.46 -9.91 12.87
CA LEU A 296 -5.32 -8.47 13.10
C LEU A 296 -6.63 -7.90 13.63
N THR A 297 -6.55 -7.10 14.69
CA THR A 297 -7.62 -6.22 15.19
C THR A 297 -7.75 -4.94 14.34
N PRO A 298 -8.80 -4.10 14.51
CA PRO A 298 -8.94 -2.85 13.76
C PRO A 298 -7.74 -1.89 13.94
N LEU A 299 -7.17 -1.84 15.16
CA LEU A 299 -5.98 -1.03 15.46
C LEU A 299 -4.74 -1.56 14.73
N GLN A 300 -4.52 -2.88 14.75
CA GLN A 300 -3.43 -3.54 14.04
C GLN A 300 -3.58 -3.41 12.51
N LEU A 301 -4.80 -3.43 11.98
CA LEU A 301 -5.08 -3.17 10.57
C LEU A 301 -4.76 -1.72 10.19
N ALA A 302 -5.16 -0.74 11.01
CA ALA A 302 -4.86 0.68 10.76
C ALA A 302 -3.34 0.94 10.71
N ALA A 303 -2.59 0.32 11.63
CA ALA A 303 -1.13 0.34 11.66
C ALA A 303 -0.49 -0.35 10.43
N LYS A 304 -1.08 -1.46 9.95
CA LYS A 304 -0.58 -2.19 8.77
C LYS A 304 -0.79 -1.44 7.46
N GLU A 305 -1.95 -0.81 7.32
CA GLU A 305 -2.37 -0.04 6.13
C GLU A 305 -1.79 1.39 6.11
N GLY A 306 -1.30 1.88 7.24
CA GLY A 306 -0.67 3.21 7.36
C GLY A 306 -1.66 4.37 7.46
N LYS A 307 -2.82 4.15 8.08
CA LYS A 307 -3.89 5.14 8.22
C LYS A 307 -3.68 5.97 9.49
N ILE A 308 -2.85 7.01 9.42
CA ILE A 308 -2.34 7.75 10.59
C ILE A 308 -3.48 8.27 11.46
N GLU A 309 -4.45 8.98 10.90
CA GLU A 309 -5.40 9.74 11.71
C GLU A 309 -6.41 8.87 12.46
N ILE A 310 -6.96 7.82 11.83
CA ILE A 310 -7.81 6.85 12.54
C ILE A 310 -7.00 6.04 13.57
N PHE A 311 -5.74 5.73 13.27
CA PHE A 311 -4.83 5.08 14.22
C PHE A 311 -4.54 5.97 15.44
N ARG A 312 -4.30 7.26 15.22
CA ARG A 312 -4.15 8.28 16.25
C ARG A 312 -5.42 8.40 17.09
N HIS A 313 -6.58 8.52 16.44
CA HIS A 313 -7.87 8.62 17.09
C HIS A 313 -8.12 7.45 18.04
N ILE A 314 -7.94 6.21 17.57
CA ILE A 314 -8.13 5.01 18.42
C ILE A 314 -7.18 5.04 19.63
N LEU A 315 -5.89 5.36 19.45
CA LEU A 315 -4.91 5.42 20.55
C LEU A 315 -5.18 6.54 21.57
N GLN A 316 -5.65 7.69 21.11
CA GLN A 316 -5.84 8.91 21.91
C GLN A 316 -7.31 9.11 22.32
N ARG A 317 -8.17 8.09 22.14
CA ARG A 317 -9.61 8.19 22.38
C ARG A 317 -9.93 8.33 23.86
N GLU A 318 -10.73 9.36 24.15
CA GLU A 318 -11.35 9.65 25.44
C GLU A 318 -12.88 9.63 25.31
N PHE A 319 -13.57 8.89 26.19
CA PHE A 319 -15.04 8.91 26.26
C PHE A 319 -15.53 9.41 27.63
N PRO A 320 -16.31 10.50 27.68
CA PRO A 320 -16.99 10.92 28.91
C PRO A 320 -18.21 10.04 29.21
N GLY A 321 -18.50 9.85 30.49
CA GLY A 321 -19.74 9.18 30.95
C GLY A 321 -19.71 7.65 30.91
N PRO A 322 -20.85 6.96 30.72
CA PRO A 322 -20.98 5.52 30.99
C PRO A 322 -20.17 4.60 30.06
N CYS A 323 -19.66 5.13 28.94
CA CYS A 323 -18.79 4.40 28.01
C CYS A 323 -17.28 4.58 28.29
N GLN A 324 -16.90 5.07 29.47
CA GLN A 324 -15.49 5.29 29.85
C GLN A 324 -14.64 4.00 29.76
N SER A 325 -15.24 2.82 29.92
CA SER A 325 -14.59 1.51 29.69
C SER A 325 -14.25 1.20 28.21
N LEU A 326 -14.64 2.04 27.26
CA LEU A 326 -14.18 1.98 25.86
C LEU A 326 -13.03 2.95 25.58
N SER A 327 -12.66 3.79 26.55
CA SER A 327 -11.55 4.72 26.44
C SER A 327 -10.21 3.98 26.37
N ARG A 328 -9.21 4.60 25.72
CA ARG A 328 -7.82 4.12 25.69
C ARG A 328 -6.84 5.12 26.30
N LYS A 329 -7.22 6.39 26.34
CA LYS A 329 -6.56 7.44 27.12
C LYS A 329 -7.41 7.77 28.35
N PHE A 330 -6.76 8.01 29.47
CA PHE A 330 -7.40 8.40 30.73
C PHE A 330 -6.56 9.47 31.41
N THR A 331 -7.18 10.56 31.86
CA THR A 331 -6.52 11.59 32.68
C THR A 331 -6.44 11.09 34.12
N GLU A 332 -5.22 10.85 34.63
CA GLU A 332 -5.01 10.45 36.02
C GLU A 332 -5.13 11.66 36.95
N TRP A 333 -4.48 12.76 36.59
CA TRP A 333 -4.60 14.06 37.23
C TRP A 333 -4.16 15.17 36.26
N SER A 334 -4.63 16.39 36.52
CA SER A 334 -4.22 17.61 35.82
C SER A 334 -4.03 18.73 36.84
N TYR A 335 -2.89 19.42 36.74
CA TYR A 335 -2.57 20.59 37.55
C TYR A 335 -2.11 21.72 36.63
N GLY A 336 -3.01 22.68 36.40
CA GLY A 336 -2.82 23.74 35.41
C GLY A 336 -2.47 23.18 34.02
N PRO A 337 -1.36 23.61 33.38
CA PRO A 337 -0.95 23.14 32.06
C PRO A 337 -0.31 21.74 32.07
N VAL A 338 -0.03 21.15 33.24
CA VAL A 338 0.57 19.82 33.38
C VAL A 338 -0.52 18.78 33.56
N ARG A 339 -0.53 17.74 32.72
CA ARG A 339 -1.48 16.63 32.86
C ARG A 339 -0.78 15.28 32.72
N VAL A 340 -1.24 14.33 33.51
CA VAL A 340 -0.76 12.94 33.45
C VAL A 340 -1.83 12.09 32.80
N SER A 341 -1.46 11.53 31.65
CA SER A 341 -2.32 10.69 30.82
C SER A 341 -1.86 9.23 30.89
N LEU A 342 -2.78 8.33 31.22
CA LEU A 342 -2.60 6.89 31.18
C LEU A 342 -3.08 6.37 29.82
N TYR A 343 -2.20 5.71 29.09
CA TYR A 343 -2.50 5.09 27.80
C TYR A 343 -2.52 3.57 27.89
N ASP A 344 -3.59 2.94 27.41
CA ASP A 344 -3.73 1.48 27.35
C ASP A 344 -2.72 0.85 26.36
N LEU A 345 -1.93 -0.11 26.85
CA LEU A 345 -0.90 -0.81 26.07
C LEU A 345 -1.38 -2.11 25.41
N ALA A 346 -2.64 -2.52 25.58
CA ALA A 346 -3.18 -3.74 24.95
C ALA A 346 -3.01 -3.72 23.42
N SER A 347 -2.45 -4.79 22.84
CA SER A 347 -1.99 -4.92 21.44
C SER A 347 -0.86 -3.97 20.99
N VAL A 348 -0.43 -3.03 21.83
CA VAL A 348 0.61 -2.03 21.51
C VAL A 348 2.00 -2.49 21.94
N ASP A 349 2.16 -2.96 23.18
CA ASP A 349 3.46 -3.36 23.71
C ASP A 349 4.02 -4.58 22.97
N SER A 350 5.35 -4.61 22.79
CA SER A 350 6.06 -5.71 22.13
C SER A 350 6.00 -7.02 22.89
N TRP A 351 5.48 -7.07 24.12
CA TRP A 351 5.22 -8.31 24.85
C TRP A 351 4.33 -9.28 24.05
N GLU A 352 3.29 -8.77 23.39
CA GLU A 352 2.32 -9.55 22.61
C GLU A 352 2.86 -9.91 21.21
N GLU A 353 2.41 -11.04 20.65
CA GLU A 353 2.72 -11.40 19.27
C GLU A 353 1.92 -10.52 18.30
N ASN A 354 2.52 -10.18 17.15
CA ASN A 354 1.95 -9.23 16.18
C ASN A 354 1.54 -7.87 16.80
N SER A 355 2.26 -7.39 17.82
CA SER A 355 2.01 -6.07 18.40
C SER A 355 2.06 -4.96 17.34
N VAL A 356 1.35 -3.85 17.60
CA VAL A 356 1.34 -2.66 16.73
C VAL A 356 2.76 -2.17 16.44
N LEU A 357 3.67 -2.21 17.42
CA LEU A 357 5.09 -1.88 17.22
C LEU A 357 5.77 -2.81 16.19
N GLU A 358 5.59 -4.12 16.30
CA GLU A 358 6.13 -5.08 15.33
C GLU A 358 5.46 -4.98 13.94
N ILE A 359 4.19 -4.57 13.89
CA ILE A 359 3.48 -4.31 12.64
C ILE A 359 4.02 -3.06 11.94
N ILE A 360 4.15 -1.92 12.64
CA ILE A 360 4.68 -0.67 12.06
C ILE A 360 6.13 -0.85 11.61
N ALA A 361 6.94 -1.60 12.36
CA ALA A 361 8.34 -1.85 12.04
C ALA A 361 8.55 -2.78 10.84
N PHE A 362 7.77 -3.87 10.72
CA PHE A 362 8.09 -4.99 9.81
C PHE A 362 6.98 -5.35 8.81
N HIS A 363 5.71 -5.05 9.10
CA HIS A 363 4.56 -5.53 8.31
C HIS A 363 3.80 -4.41 7.58
N CYS A 364 4.01 -3.16 7.96
CA CYS A 364 3.37 -2.00 7.36
C CYS A 364 3.68 -1.89 5.86
N ARG A 365 2.63 -1.92 5.05
CA ARG A 365 2.66 -1.75 3.60
C ARG A 365 1.46 -0.89 3.21
N SER A 366 1.65 0.43 3.16
CA SER A 366 0.66 1.29 2.49
C SER A 366 0.81 1.24 0.98
N SER A 367 -0.21 1.71 0.28
CA SER A 367 -0.68 1.20 -1.01
C SER A 367 0.07 1.71 -2.25
N VAL A 368 1.36 1.38 -2.40
CA VAL A 368 2.05 1.38 -3.71
C VAL A 368 2.96 0.16 -3.82
N SER A 369 2.43 -0.98 -4.24
CA SER A 369 3.25 -2.18 -4.50
C SER A 369 3.96 -2.08 -5.86
N PRO A 370 5.19 -2.60 -6.00
CA PRO A 370 5.93 -2.47 -7.26
C PRO A 370 5.31 -3.28 -8.38
N ARG A 371 5.39 -2.77 -9.63
CA ARG A 371 5.12 -3.54 -10.85
C ARG A 371 5.94 -4.84 -10.85
N ARG A 372 5.34 -5.96 -10.44
CA ARG A 372 5.63 -7.24 -11.09
C ARG A 372 5.06 -7.13 -12.50
N ARG A 373 5.88 -6.66 -13.45
CA ARG A 373 5.68 -7.01 -14.86
C ARG A 373 5.81 -8.53 -14.93
N ALA A 374 4.68 -9.22 -14.87
CA ALA A 374 4.58 -10.54 -15.45
C ALA A 374 4.88 -10.37 -16.94
N TRP A 375 6.12 -10.64 -17.34
CA TRP A 375 6.46 -10.85 -18.73
C TRP A 375 5.88 -12.22 -19.14
N GLN A 376 4.58 -12.22 -19.43
CA GLN A 376 3.88 -13.32 -20.06
C GLN A 376 3.09 -12.77 -21.24
N GLY A 377 3.38 -13.29 -22.44
CA GLY A 377 2.61 -13.04 -23.65
C GLY A 377 3.04 -11.79 -24.44
N SER A 378 3.78 -12.05 -25.53
CA SER A 378 3.85 -11.22 -26.74
C SER A 378 4.79 -10.00 -26.74
N CYS A 379 5.49 -9.85 -27.87
CA CYS A 379 6.38 -8.73 -28.24
C CYS A 379 7.76 -8.65 -27.56
N TRP A 380 8.55 -9.74 -27.63
CA TRP A 380 9.96 -9.62 -28.02
C TRP A 380 10.16 -10.27 -29.39
N ALA A 381 10.00 -9.47 -30.44
CA ALA A 381 10.63 -9.74 -31.74
C ALA A 381 11.85 -8.81 -31.87
N ALA A 382 12.84 -9.01 -31.01
CA ALA A 382 14.17 -8.45 -31.24
C ALA A 382 14.87 -9.30 -32.30
N PRO A 383 15.53 -8.72 -33.31
CA PRO A 383 16.31 -9.48 -34.26
C PRO A 383 17.48 -10.14 -33.53
N ALA A 384 17.61 -11.47 -33.69
CA ALA A 384 18.77 -12.18 -33.19
C ALA A 384 20.01 -11.71 -33.96
N LEU A 385 20.96 -11.08 -33.27
CA LEU A 385 22.33 -10.91 -33.74
C LEU A 385 23.06 -12.25 -33.61
N PRO A 386 23.48 -12.90 -34.72
CA PRO A 386 24.31 -14.08 -34.65
C PRO A 386 25.76 -13.66 -34.38
N LEU A 387 26.15 -13.70 -33.11
CA LEU A 387 27.53 -14.07 -32.78
C LEU A 387 27.73 -15.56 -33.15
N TRP A 388 28.98 -15.96 -33.37
CA TRP A 388 29.44 -17.27 -33.90
C TRP A 388 29.48 -17.39 -35.44
N LEU A 389 30.59 -16.94 -36.04
CA LEU A 389 31.52 -17.72 -36.90
C LEU A 389 32.76 -16.82 -37.24
N PRO A 390 33.91 -17.39 -37.67
CA PRO A 390 35.23 -16.82 -37.34
C PRO A 390 35.83 -15.83 -38.35
N LEU A 391 36.87 -15.12 -37.90
CA LEU A 391 37.80 -14.36 -38.74
C LEU A 391 38.44 -15.25 -39.84
N SER A 392 38.11 -14.99 -41.10
CA SER A 392 39.06 -15.03 -42.23
C SER A 392 38.42 -14.40 -43.49
N THR A 393 39.25 -14.06 -44.47
CA THR A 393 38.90 -13.50 -45.81
C THR A 393 38.26 -12.10 -45.87
N TRP A 394 39.06 -11.07 -45.50
CA TRP A 394 39.06 -9.77 -46.21
C TRP A 394 40.50 -9.39 -46.58
N LEU A 395 40.90 -9.69 -47.81
CA LEU A 395 42.10 -9.18 -48.47
C LEU A 395 41.88 -9.25 -49.99
N LEU A 396 42.17 -8.15 -50.69
CA LEU A 396 41.76 -7.83 -52.07
C LEU A 396 40.23 -7.67 -52.24
N GLY A 397 39.66 -6.60 -52.79
CA GLY A 397 40.25 -5.39 -53.38
C GLY A 397 39.74 -5.15 -54.80
N THR A 398 39.34 -3.90 -55.09
CA THR A 398 38.96 -3.24 -56.37
C THR A 398 37.48 -2.81 -56.52
N HIS A 399 37.31 -1.53 -56.88
CA HIS A 399 36.08 -0.93 -57.40
C HIS A 399 35.97 -1.19 -58.92
N PRO A 400 34.77 -1.08 -59.53
CA PRO A 400 34.43 0.20 -60.19
C PRO A 400 32.96 0.67 -60.04
N LEU A 401 32.68 1.84 -60.64
CA LEU A 401 31.47 2.68 -60.56
C LEU A 401 30.33 2.28 -61.57
N PRO A 402 29.14 2.94 -61.55
CA PRO A 402 27.86 2.30 -61.90
C PRO A 402 27.29 2.65 -63.29
N ALA A 403 26.22 1.94 -63.70
CA ALA A 403 25.37 2.34 -64.85
C ALA A 403 23.93 1.78 -64.82
N ARG A 404 22.99 2.60 -65.35
CA ARG A 404 21.69 2.28 -66.00
C ARG A 404 20.44 1.87 -65.18
N VAL A 405 19.63 2.91 -64.93
CA VAL A 405 18.15 2.98 -65.05
C VAL A 405 17.74 2.73 -66.52
N PRO A 406 16.66 2.00 -66.89
CA PRO A 406 15.25 2.51 -67.01
C PRO A 406 14.16 1.43 -66.74
N VAL A 407 12.83 1.54 -66.96
CA VAL A 407 11.91 2.53 -67.59
C VAL A 407 10.71 2.83 -66.62
N ALA A 408 9.81 3.73 -66.99
CA ALA A 408 8.63 4.25 -66.28
C ALA A 408 7.26 3.81 -66.88
N THR A 409 6.16 4.08 -66.15
CA THR A 409 4.80 4.47 -66.66
C THR A 409 3.99 5.02 -65.46
N THR A 410 3.77 6.34 -65.32
CA THR A 410 2.58 7.16 -65.71
C THR A 410 1.27 6.82 -64.96
N GLY A 411 0.47 7.77 -64.45
CA GLY A 411 0.47 9.25 -64.50
C GLY A 411 0.11 9.89 -63.14
N ALA A 412 0.35 11.19 -62.90
CA ALA A 412 -0.50 12.33 -63.29
C ALA A 412 -1.90 12.32 -62.61
N SER A 413 -2.39 13.38 -61.95
CA SER A 413 -1.94 14.78 -61.91
C SER A 413 -2.74 15.60 -60.86
N LEU A 414 -2.11 16.67 -60.30
CA LEU A 414 -2.60 18.08 -60.14
C LEU A 414 -4.01 18.34 -59.54
N LEU A 415 -4.34 19.34 -58.71
CA LEU A 415 -3.76 20.55 -58.06
C LEU A 415 -4.71 20.87 -56.85
N THR A 416 -4.60 21.87 -55.97
CA THR A 416 -3.86 23.15 -55.87
C THR A 416 -3.44 23.41 -54.42
N SER A 417 -2.23 23.94 -54.23
CA SER A 417 -1.77 24.65 -53.03
C SER A 417 -2.30 26.09 -52.96
N THR A 418 -2.35 26.70 -51.75
CA THR A 418 -1.81 28.05 -51.35
C THR A 418 -2.59 28.62 -50.16
N SER A 419 -2.07 29.44 -49.23
CA SER A 419 -0.72 29.66 -48.65
C SER A 419 -0.80 30.88 -47.72
N SER A 420 -0.04 30.92 -46.60
CA SER A 420 0.40 32.14 -45.86
C SER A 420 -0.64 33.18 -45.37
N GLY A 421 -0.44 33.94 -44.30
CA GLY A 421 0.65 33.97 -43.33
C GLY A 421 0.48 35.10 -42.29
N LEU A 422 1.35 35.06 -41.28
CA LEU A 422 2.05 36.21 -40.69
C LEU A 422 1.26 37.46 -40.21
N ALA A 423 1.16 37.68 -38.89
CA ALA A 423 1.50 38.95 -38.20
C ALA A 423 1.11 38.92 -36.70
N THR A 424 1.98 39.47 -35.84
CA THR A 424 1.65 39.96 -34.49
C THR A 424 1.15 41.41 -34.58
N PRO A 425 0.46 41.98 -33.56
CA PRO A 425 1.17 42.73 -32.52
C PRO A 425 0.50 42.75 -31.11
N ARG A 426 0.96 43.68 -30.26
CA ARG A 426 0.86 43.84 -28.80
C ARG A 426 -0.48 44.42 -28.25
N PRO A 427 -0.67 44.44 -26.90
CA PRO A 427 -1.93 44.80 -26.22
C PRO A 427 -1.98 46.21 -25.57
N GLN A 428 -3.19 46.66 -25.24
CA GLN A 428 -3.66 47.70 -24.28
C GLN A 428 -5.18 47.43 -24.06
N GLY A 429 -5.91 47.83 -23.02
CA GLY A 429 -5.65 48.65 -21.82
C GLY A 429 -6.88 49.53 -21.50
N GLY A 430 -7.39 49.55 -20.25
CA GLY A 430 -8.56 50.37 -19.81
C GLY A 430 -9.85 49.55 -19.58
N VAL A 431 -10.48 49.43 -18.39
CA VAL A 431 -11.05 50.41 -17.41
C VAL A 431 -12.51 50.83 -17.73
N GLY A 432 -13.46 50.64 -16.80
CA GLY A 432 -14.75 51.37 -16.81
C GLY A 432 -16.01 50.71 -16.20
N ALA A 433 -16.24 50.93 -14.91
CA ALA A 433 -17.52 51.09 -14.17
C ALA A 433 -18.87 50.45 -14.63
N GLY A 434 -19.50 49.70 -13.69
CA GLY A 434 -20.74 50.12 -12.99
C GLY A 434 -22.11 50.07 -13.68
N GLY A 435 -23.06 49.29 -13.11
CA GLY A 435 -24.50 49.38 -13.40
C GLY A 435 -25.33 48.33 -12.65
N GLU A 436 -26.31 48.77 -11.85
CA GLU A 436 -27.25 47.89 -11.11
C GLU A 436 -28.39 47.37 -11.99
N GLY A 437 -28.96 46.20 -11.65
CA GLY A 437 -30.14 45.65 -12.30
C GLY A 437 -30.64 44.37 -11.62
N SER A 438 -31.71 44.47 -10.83
CA SER A 438 -32.35 43.34 -10.13
C SER A 438 -33.45 42.70 -10.97
N LEU A 439 -33.48 41.35 -11.07
CA LEU A 439 -34.69 40.57 -11.44
C LEU A 439 -34.53 39.04 -11.24
N GLY A 440 -35.19 38.51 -10.20
CA GLY A 440 -35.97 37.25 -10.18
C GLY A 440 -35.39 35.87 -10.59
N ALA A 441 -34.96 35.09 -9.57
CA ALA A 441 -35.19 33.63 -9.37
C ALA A 441 -34.69 32.59 -10.45
N PRO A 442 -34.68 31.26 -10.16
CA PRO A 442 -34.90 30.54 -8.89
C PRO A 442 -33.70 29.67 -8.43
N SER A 443 -33.86 29.03 -7.29
CA SER A 443 -32.89 28.13 -6.63
C SER A 443 -32.57 26.85 -7.42
N SER A 444 -31.28 26.53 -7.55
CA SER A 444 -30.78 25.18 -7.93
C SER A 444 -29.89 24.60 -6.81
N PRO A 445 -30.10 23.34 -6.38
CA PRO A 445 -29.29 22.74 -5.32
C PRO A 445 -27.89 22.37 -5.82
N LEU A 446 -26.88 22.72 -5.03
CA LEU A 446 -25.46 22.49 -5.30
C LEU A 446 -25.14 21.00 -5.43
N ASN A 447 -24.60 20.62 -6.58
CA ASN A 447 -24.12 19.28 -6.86
C ASN A 447 -22.58 19.24 -6.71
N PRO A 448 -22.01 18.67 -5.62
CA PRO A 448 -20.57 18.68 -5.41
C PRO A 448 -19.87 17.67 -6.33
N ARG A 449 -19.54 18.11 -7.55
CA ARG A 449 -18.67 17.37 -8.46
C ARG A 449 -17.28 17.18 -7.83
N ILE A 450 -16.99 15.96 -7.40
CA ILE A 450 -15.64 15.54 -6.99
C ILE A 450 -14.75 15.52 -8.24
N TYR A 451 -13.78 16.42 -8.30
CA TYR A 451 -12.84 16.51 -9.42
C TYR A 451 -11.77 15.42 -9.32
N TRP A 452 -11.75 14.51 -10.29
CA TRP A 452 -10.68 13.52 -10.47
C TRP A 452 -9.54 14.13 -11.28
N GLY A 453 -8.56 14.74 -10.60
CA GLY A 453 -7.29 15.14 -11.19
C GLY A 453 -6.33 13.96 -11.28
N ALA A 454 -6.02 13.48 -12.49
CA ALA A 454 -5.02 12.43 -12.69
C ALA A 454 -3.60 12.98 -12.47
N ALA A 455 -2.93 12.53 -11.40
CA ALA A 455 -1.55 12.92 -11.09
C ALA A 455 -0.51 12.02 -11.82
N PRO A 456 0.70 12.52 -12.13
CA PRO A 456 1.69 11.78 -12.92
C PRO A 456 2.35 10.60 -12.18
N LEU A 457 2.81 9.62 -12.95
CA LEU A 457 3.43 8.38 -12.46
C LEU A 457 4.79 8.59 -11.78
N ALA A 458 4.83 8.50 -10.45
CA ALA A 458 6.06 8.34 -9.67
C ALA A 458 6.34 6.84 -9.35
N PRO A 459 7.62 6.43 -9.19
CA PRO A 459 7.99 5.02 -8.93
C PRO A 459 7.59 4.54 -7.51
N PRO A 460 7.50 3.21 -7.29
CA PRO A 460 6.92 2.63 -6.08
C PRO A 460 7.89 2.69 -4.89
N PHE A 461 7.52 3.44 -3.85
CA PHE A 461 8.24 3.50 -2.57
C PHE A 461 7.43 2.83 -1.44
N PRO A 462 8.09 2.26 -0.42
CA PRO A 462 7.40 1.80 0.78
C PRO A 462 6.71 3.00 1.47
N SER A 463 5.52 2.74 1.99
CA SER A 463 4.63 3.66 2.73
C SER A 463 5.23 5.01 3.15
N GLN A 464 4.82 6.08 2.48
CA GLN A 464 5.28 7.45 2.72
C GLN A 464 5.07 7.95 4.16
N ASP A 465 4.18 7.31 4.92
CA ASP A 465 3.68 7.81 6.20
C ASP A 465 4.03 6.94 7.43
N ARG A 466 4.63 5.74 7.28
CA ARG A 466 4.78 4.81 8.43
C ARG A 466 5.70 5.32 9.53
N HIS A 467 6.66 6.17 9.18
CA HIS A 467 7.56 6.81 10.13
C HIS A 467 6.83 7.86 10.99
N ARG A 468 5.71 8.42 10.51
CA ARG A 468 4.89 9.40 11.25
C ARG A 468 4.05 8.74 12.33
N MET A 469 3.59 7.49 12.13
CA MET A 469 2.89 6.75 13.16
C MET A 469 3.74 6.54 14.43
N VAL A 470 5.06 6.31 14.29
CA VAL A 470 6.00 6.12 15.42
C VAL A 470 6.16 7.38 16.29
N VAL A 471 5.89 8.56 15.72
CA VAL A 471 5.98 9.86 16.41
C VAL A 471 4.80 10.09 17.37
N LEU A 472 3.67 9.42 17.15
CA LEU A 472 2.47 9.60 17.96
C LEU A 472 2.70 9.18 19.42
N GLU A 473 1.99 9.85 20.33
CA GLU A 473 1.87 9.41 21.72
C GLU A 473 0.76 8.35 21.80
N PRO A 474 0.97 7.21 22.50
CA PRO A 474 2.05 6.93 23.45
C PRO A 474 3.36 6.38 22.87
N LEU A 475 3.38 5.94 21.60
CA LEU A 475 4.50 5.17 21.02
C LEU A 475 5.86 5.84 21.17
N ASN A 476 5.96 7.15 20.90
CA ASN A 476 7.21 7.90 20.96
C ASN A 476 7.85 7.89 22.37
N LYS A 477 7.03 8.00 23.42
CA LYS A 477 7.47 7.97 24.82
C LYS A 477 7.79 6.54 25.26
N LEU A 478 6.93 5.57 24.92
CA LEU A 478 7.15 4.13 25.17
C LEU A 478 8.47 3.61 24.57
N LEU A 479 8.77 3.99 23.33
CA LEU A 479 10.02 3.63 22.65
C LEU A 479 11.24 4.35 23.23
N GLN A 480 11.06 5.53 23.81
CA GLN A 480 12.14 6.25 24.49
C GLN A 480 12.49 5.57 25.82
N GLU A 481 11.51 5.14 26.62
CA GLU A 481 11.74 4.35 27.83
C GLU A 481 12.45 3.02 27.53
N LYS A 482 11.93 2.25 26.56
CA LYS A 482 12.58 1.01 26.12
C LYS A 482 14.01 1.23 25.61
N TRP A 483 14.27 2.35 24.93
CA TRP A 483 15.62 2.72 24.52
C TRP A 483 16.54 3.02 25.72
N ASN A 484 16.08 3.77 26.71
CA ASN A 484 16.87 4.08 27.91
C ASN A 484 17.33 2.79 28.61
N LEU A 485 16.43 1.81 28.77
CA LEU A 485 16.73 0.48 29.34
C LEU A 485 17.69 -0.37 28.49
N LEU A 486 17.69 -0.19 27.16
CA LEU A 486 18.51 -0.97 26.23
C LEU A 486 19.81 -0.29 25.80
N THR A 487 19.98 1.01 26.08
CA THR A 487 21.18 1.81 25.79
C THR A 487 22.50 1.14 26.21
N PRO A 488 22.66 0.58 27.44
CA PRO A 488 23.92 -0.08 27.81
C PRO A 488 24.25 -1.29 26.93
N ARG A 489 23.24 -2.02 26.45
CA ARG A 489 23.45 -3.16 25.51
C ARG A 489 23.86 -2.67 24.12
N PHE A 490 23.29 -1.57 23.66
CA PHE A 490 23.67 -0.97 22.38
C PHE A 490 25.14 -0.52 22.41
N LEU A 491 25.57 0.08 23.54
CA LEU A 491 26.95 0.50 23.75
C LEU A 491 27.92 -0.69 23.84
N ILE A 492 27.57 -1.76 24.57
CA ILE A 492 28.37 -3.01 24.59
C ILE A 492 28.53 -3.57 23.17
N ASN A 493 27.45 -3.62 22.38
CA ASN A 493 27.49 -4.13 21.02
C ASN A 493 28.36 -3.27 20.09
N PHE A 494 28.31 -1.94 20.26
CA PHE A 494 29.19 -1.01 19.57
C PHE A 494 30.67 -1.25 19.93
N LEU A 495 30.99 -1.39 21.22
CA LEU A 495 32.36 -1.66 21.68
C LEU A 495 32.87 -3.01 21.19
N CYS A 496 32.06 -4.07 21.24
CA CYS A 496 32.42 -5.38 20.69
C CYS A 496 32.68 -5.31 19.17
N TYR A 497 31.88 -4.57 18.41
CA TYR A 497 32.11 -4.39 16.98
C TYR A 497 33.33 -3.54 16.66
N LEU A 498 33.57 -2.46 17.44
CA LEU A 498 34.77 -1.63 17.33
C LEU A 498 36.04 -2.46 17.59
N ILE A 499 36.03 -3.32 18.61
CA ILE A 499 37.13 -4.26 18.90
C ILE A 499 37.32 -5.25 17.75
N TYR A 500 36.24 -5.81 17.19
CA TYR A 500 36.33 -6.69 16.02
C TYR A 500 36.97 -6.00 14.81
N VAL A 501 36.55 -4.77 14.48
CA VAL A 501 37.11 -4.00 13.35
C VAL A 501 38.55 -3.57 13.64
N SER A 502 38.93 -3.25 14.88
CA SER A 502 40.32 -2.93 15.23
C SER A 502 41.24 -4.15 15.14
N VAL A 503 40.78 -5.35 15.57
CA VAL A 503 41.51 -6.61 15.37
C VAL A 503 41.63 -6.95 13.88
N LEU A 504 40.55 -6.79 13.11
CA LEU A 504 40.56 -6.97 11.65
C LEU A 504 41.62 -6.06 11.00
N THR A 505 41.66 -4.78 11.41
CA THR A 505 42.66 -3.80 10.95
C THR A 505 44.08 -4.24 11.29
N ALA A 506 44.34 -4.61 12.56
CA ALA A 506 45.66 -5.04 13.02
C ALA A 506 46.16 -6.29 12.27
N VAL A 507 45.29 -7.30 12.09
CA VAL A 507 45.63 -8.51 11.34
C VAL A 507 45.91 -8.21 9.87
N THR A 508 45.11 -7.38 9.20
CA THR A 508 45.38 -6.98 7.81
C THR A 508 46.67 -6.16 7.65
N TYR A 509 47.01 -5.34 8.64
CA TYR A 509 48.20 -4.48 8.61
C TYR A 509 49.49 -5.26 8.88
N HIS A 510 49.46 -6.22 9.80
CA HIS A 510 50.60 -7.09 10.12
C HIS A 510 50.71 -8.33 9.22
N GLN A 511 49.86 -8.45 8.19
CA GLN A 511 49.94 -9.56 7.25
C GLN A 511 51.21 -9.40 6.39
N PRO A 512 52.19 -10.32 6.47
CA PRO A 512 53.40 -10.21 5.67
C PRO A 512 53.05 -10.26 4.18
N ALA A 513 53.66 -9.37 3.40
CA ALA A 513 53.52 -9.39 1.95
C ALA A 513 53.93 -10.76 1.41
N LEU A 514 53.12 -11.31 0.51
CA LEU A 514 53.06 -12.74 0.19
C LEU A 514 54.33 -13.27 -0.49
N GLU A 515 55.36 -13.60 0.29
CA GLU A 515 56.44 -14.50 -0.12
C GLU A 515 56.98 -15.30 1.07
N LYS A 516 56.62 -16.60 1.13
CA LYS A 516 57.15 -17.63 2.05
C LYS A 516 57.11 -17.32 3.55
N ASP A 517 56.01 -17.70 4.21
CA ASP A 517 56.01 -18.89 5.07
C ASP A 517 54.68 -19.06 5.83
N LEU A 518 53.95 -20.12 5.47
CA LEU A 518 53.00 -20.72 6.41
C LEU A 518 53.81 -21.38 7.53
N LEU A 519 53.64 -20.89 8.77
CA LEU A 519 54.23 -21.41 10.02
C LEU A 519 55.72 -21.10 10.26
N THR A 520 56.03 -19.89 10.72
CA THR A 520 57.18 -19.63 11.60
C THR A 520 56.73 -19.06 12.95
N LEU A 521 57.47 -19.35 14.03
CA LEU A 521 56.93 -19.43 15.40
C LEU A 521 56.61 -18.07 16.08
N GLY A 522 56.79 -16.95 15.40
CA GLY A 522 56.26 -15.64 15.82
C GLY A 522 54.74 -15.50 15.59
N ASN A 523 54.15 -16.40 14.80
CA ASN A 523 52.79 -16.24 14.25
C ASN A 523 51.64 -16.54 15.23
N SER A 524 51.88 -16.92 16.49
CA SER A 524 50.80 -17.32 17.42
C SER A 524 49.74 -16.24 17.65
N THR A 525 50.13 -14.97 17.73
CA THR A 525 49.22 -13.83 17.91
C THR A 525 48.45 -13.50 16.63
N LEU A 526 49.10 -13.57 15.48
CA LEU A 526 48.48 -13.35 14.16
C LEU A 526 47.50 -14.48 13.81
N LEU A 527 47.87 -15.73 14.09
CA LEU A 527 47.03 -16.92 13.94
C LEU A 527 45.80 -16.84 14.85
N LEU A 528 45.97 -16.45 16.12
CA LEU A 528 44.86 -16.18 17.04
C LEU A 528 43.94 -15.07 16.50
N GLY A 529 44.50 -14.02 15.91
CA GLY A 529 43.76 -12.96 15.22
C GLY A 529 42.92 -13.48 14.05
N HIS A 530 43.50 -14.27 13.15
CA HIS A 530 42.76 -14.90 12.05
C HIS A 530 41.65 -15.84 12.53
N ILE A 531 41.91 -16.65 13.58
CA ILE A 531 40.90 -17.52 14.20
C ILE A 531 39.75 -16.68 14.79
N LEU A 532 40.07 -15.59 15.48
CA LEU A 532 39.06 -14.69 16.06
C LEU A 532 38.24 -13.98 14.96
N ILE A 533 38.86 -13.59 13.85
CA ILE A 533 38.17 -12.97 12.71
C ILE A 533 37.21 -13.96 12.05
N LEU A 534 37.65 -15.20 11.80
CA LEU A 534 36.82 -16.25 11.19
C LEU A 534 35.66 -16.65 12.11
N LEU A 535 35.92 -16.84 13.41
CA LEU A 535 34.88 -17.15 14.40
C LEU A 535 33.85 -16.01 14.49
N THR A 536 34.30 -14.76 14.55
CA THR A 536 33.41 -13.59 14.62
C THR A 536 32.64 -13.38 13.31
N GLY A 537 33.30 -13.57 12.16
CA GLY A 537 32.67 -13.52 10.83
C GLY A 537 31.58 -14.58 10.68
N ALA A 538 31.83 -15.81 11.12
CA ALA A 538 30.82 -16.88 11.15
C ALA A 538 29.65 -16.55 12.09
N TYR A 539 29.91 -15.96 13.25
CA TYR A 539 28.85 -15.49 14.16
C TYR A 539 27.98 -14.40 13.51
N LEU A 540 28.59 -13.37 12.90
CA LEU A 540 27.88 -12.32 12.18
C LEU A 540 27.06 -12.88 11.02
N LEU A 541 27.65 -13.77 10.22
CA LEU A 541 26.98 -14.45 9.11
C LEU A 541 25.73 -15.21 9.58
N MET A 542 25.85 -16.03 10.61
CA MET A 542 24.73 -16.80 11.15
C MET A 542 23.66 -15.93 11.80
N GLY A 543 24.05 -14.85 12.48
CA GLY A 543 23.13 -13.84 13.01
C GLY A 543 22.32 -13.16 11.90
N GLN A 544 22.97 -12.81 10.79
CA GLN A 544 22.30 -12.23 9.62
C GLN A 544 21.41 -13.24 8.88
N LEU A 545 21.85 -14.49 8.70
CA LEU A 545 21.00 -15.55 8.14
C LEU A 545 19.73 -15.76 9.00
N TRP A 546 19.86 -15.76 10.33
CA TRP A 546 18.71 -15.84 11.24
C TRP A 546 17.77 -14.64 11.11
N TYR A 547 18.33 -13.43 11.00
CA TYR A 547 17.57 -12.20 10.74
C TYR A 547 16.76 -12.26 9.44
N PHE A 548 17.39 -12.67 8.33
CA PHE A 548 16.72 -12.80 7.04
C PHE A 548 15.71 -13.95 7.01
N TRP A 549 16.00 -15.08 7.66
CA TRP A 549 15.08 -16.21 7.80
C TRP A 549 13.79 -15.80 8.54
N ARG A 550 13.92 -15.03 9.63
CA ARG A 550 12.77 -14.46 10.35
C ARG A 550 11.96 -13.46 9.51
N ARG A 551 12.57 -12.86 8.48
CA ARG A 551 12.00 -11.83 7.60
C ARG A 551 11.62 -12.34 6.19
N ARG A 552 11.46 -13.66 6.01
CA ARG A 552 11.41 -14.36 4.69
C ARG A 552 10.43 -13.81 3.63
N LEU A 553 9.37 -13.07 4.01
CA LEU A 553 8.42 -12.43 3.07
C LEU A 553 8.72 -10.96 2.73
N PHE A 554 9.72 -10.33 3.36
CA PHE A 554 9.90 -8.87 3.33
C PHE A 554 11.11 -8.40 2.50
N ILE A 555 11.97 -9.30 2.01
CA ILE A 555 13.26 -8.98 1.33
C ILE A 555 13.11 -7.90 0.22
N TRP A 556 12.09 -8.02 -0.64
CA TRP A 556 11.84 -7.08 -1.74
C TRP A 556 11.41 -5.67 -1.30
N THR A 557 10.82 -5.52 -0.12
CA THR A 557 10.45 -4.21 0.45
C THR A 557 11.48 -3.69 1.46
N SER A 558 12.30 -4.58 2.05
CA SER A 558 13.32 -4.25 3.05
C SER A 558 14.60 -3.65 2.48
N PHE A 559 14.89 -3.84 1.19
CA PHE A 559 16.20 -3.50 0.60
C PHE A 559 16.58 -2.02 0.82
N VAL A 560 15.61 -1.12 0.75
CA VAL A 560 15.78 0.32 0.97
C VAL A 560 15.97 0.68 2.45
N ASP A 561 15.23 0.01 3.34
CA ASP A 561 15.20 0.31 4.78
C ASP A 561 16.34 -0.37 5.57
N SER A 562 16.85 -1.50 5.08
CA SER A 562 17.74 -2.41 5.82
C SER A 562 19.08 -2.65 5.12
N TYR A 563 19.56 -1.66 4.35
CA TYR A 563 20.82 -1.76 3.60
C TYR A 563 22.04 -2.11 4.48
N PHE A 564 22.15 -1.58 5.71
CA PHE A 564 23.24 -1.94 6.63
C PHE A 564 23.30 -3.43 6.95
N GLU A 565 22.16 -4.11 7.06
CA GLU A 565 22.13 -5.56 7.33
C GLU A 565 22.62 -6.37 6.12
N ILE A 566 22.38 -5.85 4.91
CA ILE A 566 22.95 -6.38 3.67
C ILE A 566 24.47 -6.12 3.67
N LEU A 567 24.94 -4.94 4.09
CA LEU A 567 26.37 -4.65 4.21
C LEU A 567 27.06 -5.50 5.29
N PHE A 568 26.41 -5.81 6.42
CA PHE A 568 26.92 -6.77 7.41
C PHE A 568 26.98 -8.19 6.84
N LEU A 569 25.96 -8.64 6.10
CA LEU A 569 25.95 -9.94 5.42
C LEU A 569 27.09 -10.04 4.38
N VAL A 570 27.28 -9.00 3.56
CA VAL A 570 28.34 -8.94 2.55
C VAL A 570 29.73 -8.89 3.22
N GLN A 571 29.89 -8.10 4.28
CA GLN A 571 31.15 -8.01 5.03
C GLN A 571 31.54 -9.37 5.67
N ALA A 572 30.57 -10.07 6.26
CA ALA A 572 30.78 -11.40 6.83
C ALA A 572 31.11 -12.47 5.77
N LEU A 573 30.52 -12.38 4.57
CA LEU A 573 30.82 -13.28 3.45
C LEU A 573 32.21 -13.03 2.85
N LEU A 574 32.60 -11.77 2.69
CA LEU A 574 33.91 -11.39 2.12
C LEU A 574 35.08 -11.70 3.07
N ALA A 575 34.86 -11.63 4.40
CA ALA A 575 35.85 -11.96 5.41
C ALA A 575 36.33 -13.43 5.38
N TRP A 576 35.63 -14.32 4.63
CA TRP A 576 36.03 -15.71 4.44
C TRP A 576 37.20 -15.90 3.45
N TYR A 577 37.50 -14.90 2.61
CA TYR A 577 38.49 -15.02 1.52
C TYR A 577 39.66 -14.05 1.71
N LEU A 578 40.88 -14.58 1.74
CA LEU A 578 42.10 -13.80 2.04
C LEU A 578 42.34 -12.61 1.09
N PRO A 579 42.16 -12.69 -0.25
CA PRO A 579 42.32 -11.54 -1.14
C PRO A 579 41.21 -10.48 -0.98
N LEU A 580 40.04 -10.89 -0.45
CA LEU A 580 38.88 -10.01 -0.23
C LEU A 580 38.85 -9.45 1.20
N LEU A 581 39.83 -9.80 2.05
CA LEU A 581 39.94 -9.33 3.43
C LEU A 581 40.07 -7.80 3.53
N VAL A 582 40.79 -7.17 2.60
CA VAL A 582 40.90 -5.70 2.52
C VAL A 582 39.56 -5.06 2.14
N SER A 583 38.77 -5.70 1.28
CA SER A 583 37.41 -5.24 0.96
C SER A 583 36.46 -5.38 2.17
N SER A 584 36.59 -6.47 2.93
CA SER A 584 35.80 -6.67 4.16
C SER A 584 36.20 -5.69 5.28
N LEU A 585 37.47 -5.26 5.33
CA LEU A 585 37.96 -4.21 6.23
C LEU A 585 37.30 -2.85 5.93
N VAL A 586 37.33 -2.41 4.66
CA VAL A 586 36.71 -1.14 4.25
C VAL A 586 35.20 -1.15 4.55
N LEU A 587 34.52 -2.26 4.26
CA LEU A 587 33.11 -2.44 4.61
C LEU A 587 32.88 -2.48 6.13
N GLY A 588 33.80 -3.03 6.91
CA GLY A 588 33.73 -3.06 8.38
C GLY A 588 33.77 -1.66 8.99
N TRP A 589 34.69 -0.81 8.52
CA TRP A 589 34.74 0.60 8.93
C TRP A 589 33.51 1.40 8.47
N LEU A 590 32.99 1.16 7.26
CA LEU A 590 31.73 1.77 6.80
C LEU A 590 30.52 1.30 7.63
N ASN A 591 30.48 0.03 8.04
CA ASN A 591 29.42 -0.52 8.89
C ASN A 591 29.41 0.08 10.30
N LEU A 592 30.51 0.70 10.77
CA LEU A 592 30.53 1.45 12.03
C LEU A 592 29.51 2.61 12.03
N LEU A 593 29.18 3.16 10.85
CA LEU A 593 28.14 4.17 10.68
C LEU A 593 26.75 3.71 11.13
N TYR A 594 26.46 2.40 11.17
CA TYR A 594 25.22 1.86 11.73
C TYR A 594 25.02 2.31 13.18
N TYR A 595 26.08 2.30 14.00
CA TYR A 595 25.98 2.60 15.42
C TYR A 595 25.77 4.09 15.73
N THR A 596 26.03 4.98 14.76
CA THR A 596 25.74 6.43 14.90
C THR A 596 24.26 6.73 15.15
N ARG A 597 23.36 5.81 14.79
CA ARG A 597 21.91 5.86 15.03
C ARG A 597 21.53 6.03 16.50
N GLY A 598 22.39 5.59 17.43
CA GLY A 598 22.13 5.70 18.88
C GLY A 598 22.15 7.15 19.41
N LEU A 599 22.84 8.05 18.72
CA LEU A 599 22.90 9.48 19.05
C LEU A 599 21.89 10.26 18.21
N GLN A 600 21.20 11.24 18.80
CA GLN A 600 20.15 11.99 18.11
C GLN A 600 20.69 12.82 16.94
N HIS A 601 21.69 13.67 17.16
CA HIS A 601 22.24 14.52 16.10
C HIS A 601 22.89 13.69 14.99
N THR A 602 23.80 12.78 15.34
CA THR A 602 24.51 11.94 14.35
C THR A 602 23.58 10.98 13.62
N GLY A 603 22.56 10.44 14.30
CA GLY A 603 21.57 9.54 13.70
C GLY A 603 20.70 10.23 12.65
N ILE A 604 20.32 11.50 12.84
CA ILE A 604 19.58 12.29 11.84
C ILE A 604 20.43 12.50 10.58
N TYR A 605 21.69 12.90 10.73
CA TYR A 605 22.62 13.04 9.59
C TYR A 605 22.89 11.70 8.88
N SER A 606 22.99 10.60 9.62
CA SER A 606 23.12 9.24 9.06
C SER A 606 21.93 8.86 8.15
N VAL A 607 20.70 9.21 8.55
CA VAL A 607 19.48 9.04 7.72
C VAL A 607 19.51 9.93 6.46
N MET A 608 20.02 11.16 6.56
CA MET A 608 20.18 12.04 5.39
C MET A 608 21.17 11.45 4.38
N ILE A 609 22.36 11.05 4.85
CA ILE A 609 23.41 10.42 4.04
C ILE A 609 22.88 9.14 3.36
N GLN A 610 22.17 8.28 4.08
CA GLN A 610 21.53 7.07 3.53
C GLN A 610 20.63 7.41 2.33
N LYS A 611 19.74 8.39 2.47
CA LYS A 611 18.78 8.75 1.42
C LYS A 611 19.49 9.32 0.17
N VAL A 612 20.43 10.25 0.37
CA VAL A 612 21.20 10.89 -0.70
C VAL A 612 22.01 9.85 -1.49
N ILE A 613 22.71 8.94 -0.80
CA ILE A 613 23.47 7.87 -1.46
C ILE A 613 22.54 6.91 -2.20
N LEU A 614 21.49 6.38 -1.56
CA LEU A 614 20.74 5.29 -2.17
C LEU A 614 19.83 5.75 -3.33
N ARG A 615 19.22 6.93 -3.24
CA ARG A 615 18.26 7.40 -4.25
C ARG A 615 18.92 8.22 -5.34
N ASP A 616 19.85 9.08 -4.97
CA ASP A 616 20.26 10.20 -5.81
C ASP A 616 21.63 9.93 -6.45
N LEU A 617 22.59 9.37 -5.69
CA LEU A 617 23.85 8.87 -6.26
C LEU A 617 23.61 7.74 -7.28
N LEU A 618 22.62 6.86 -7.10
CA LEU A 618 22.34 5.78 -8.04
C LEU A 618 21.85 6.30 -9.41
N ARG A 619 21.00 7.34 -9.42
CA ARG A 619 20.52 7.98 -10.65
C ARG A 619 21.66 8.70 -11.37
N PHE A 620 22.47 9.43 -10.60
CA PHE A 620 23.68 10.07 -11.09
C PHE A 620 24.65 9.04 -11.69
N LEU A 621 24.96 7.97 -10.96
CA LEU A 621 25.88 6.91 -11.38
C LEU A 621 25.44 6.25 -12.68
N LEU A 622 24.12 6.02 -12.86
CA LEU A 622 23.61 5.44 -14.11
C LEU A 622 23.81 6.37 -15.31
N VAL A 623 23.58 7.68 -15.16
CA VAL A 623 23.89 8.65 -16.22
C VAL A 623 25.40 8.69 -16.45
N TYR A 624 26.20 8.81 -15.40
CA TYR A 624 27.65 8.87 -15.46
C TYR A 624 28.26 7.65 -16.17
N LEU A 625 27.80 6.44 -15.87
CA LEU A 625 28.29 5.20 -16.50
C LEU A 625 28.01 5.15 -18.01
N VAL A 626 26.89 5.71 -18.48
CA VAL A 626 26.60 5.82 -19.92
C VAL A 626 27.61 6.74 -20.62
N PHE A 627 27.93 7.87 -20.02
CA PHE A 627 28.97 8.77 -20.53
C PHE A 627 30.37 8.11 -20.45
N LEU A 628 30.75 7.57 -19.29
CA LEU A 628 32.04 6.91 -19.08
C LEU A 628 32.29 5.80 -20.11
N PHE A 629 31.33 4.90 -20.29
CA PHE A 629 31.48 3.78 -21.23
C PHE A 629 31.46 4.25 -22.70
N GLY A 630 30.60 5.22 -23.05
CA GLY A 630 30.55 5.78 -24.40
C GLY A 630 31.86 6.44 -24.82
N PHE A 631 32.46 7.26 -23.95
CA PHE A 631 33.75 7.89 -24.21
C PHE A 631 34.92 6.90 -24.12
N ALA A 632 34.88 5.89 -23.24
CA ALA A 632 35.87 4.82 -23.19
C ALA A 632 35.92 4.00 -24.48
N VAL A 633 34.77 3.60 -25.03
CA VAL A 633 34.69 2.88 -26.31
C VAL A 633 35.23 3.75 -27.45
N ALA A 634 34.86 5.04 -27.51
CA ALA A 634 35.37 5.96 -28.53
C ALA A 634 36.90 6.11 -28.50
N LEU A 635 37.50 6.27 -27.31
CA LEU A 635 38.95 6.39 -27.15
C LEU A 635 39.69 5.08 -27.46
N VAL A 636 39.14 3.92 -27.10
CA VAL A 636 39.73 2.61 -27.45
C VAL A 636 39.63 2.31 -28.94
N SER A 637 38.56 2.75 -29.62
CA SER A 637 38.47 2.63 -31.08
C SER A 637 39.55 3.47 -31.77
N LEU A 638 39.72 4.74 -31.36
CA LEU A 638 40.74 5.65 -31.88
C LEU A 638 42.17 5.16 -31.61
N SER A 639 42.45 4.59 -30.43
CA SER A 639 43.79 4.08 -30.09
C SER A 639 44.14 2.78 -30.83
N ARG A 640 43.16 1.88 -31.05
CA ARG A 640 43.35 0.65 -31.82
C ARG A 640 43.61 0.90 -33.31
N GLU A 641 42.90 1.86 -33.90
CA GLU A 641 43.10 2.20 -35.33
C GLU A 641 44.49 2.82 -35.57
N ALA A 642 45.00 3.60 -34.61
CA ALA A 642 46.38 4.09 -34.62
C ALA A 642 47.43 2.96 -34.54
N GLN A 643 47.17 1.89 -33.78
CA GLN A 643 48.05 0.72 -33.71
C GLN A 643 47.96 -0.18 -34.95
N ALA A 644 46.77 -0.41 -35.49
CA ALA A 644 46.59 -1.28 -36.66
C ALA A 644 47.31 -0.76 -37.92
N LEU A 645 47.42 0.56 -38.07
CA LEU A 645 48.18 1.22 -39.14
C LEU A 645 49.68 1.44 -38.80
N GLY A 646 50.10 1.06 -37.58
CA GLY A 646 51.49 1.15 -37.11
C GLY A 646 52.29 -0.14 -37.25
N ALA A 647 51.65 -1.27 -37.58
CA ALA A 647 52.33 -2.53 -37.85
C ALA A 647 52.94 -2.52 -39.28
N PRO A 648 54.27 -2.61 -39.46
CA PRO A 648 54.88 -2.57 -40.79
C PRO A 648 54.62 -3.88 -41.53
N LEU A 649 54.10 -3.77 -42.76
CA LEU A 649 53.98 -4.88 -43.69
C LEU A 649 55.36 -5.15 -44.33
N GLY A 650 56.22 -5.94 -43.70
CA GLY A 650 57.60 -6.12 -44.17
C GLY A 650 58.40 -7.29 -43.56
N SER A 651 58.55 -8.36 -44.36
CA SER A 651 59.58 -9.42 -44.33
C SER A 651 59.84 -10.24 -43.06
N ASN A 652 59.69 -11.57 -43.21
CA ASN A 652 60.28 -12.59 -42.34
C ASN A 652 61.82 -12.59 -42.47
N ALA A 653 62.57 -12.54 -41.37
CA ALA A 653 63.94 -13.05 -41.28
C ALA A 653 64.37 -13.29 -39.82
N THR A 654 64.63 -14.57 -39.52
CA THR A 654 65.57 -15.19 -38.57
C THR A 654 66.01 -14.51 -37.25
N GLU A 655 66.12 -15.35 -36.23
CA GLU A 655 66.54 -15.12 -34.84
C GLU A 655 67.90 -14.41 -34.65
N ALA A 656 67.99 -13.59 -33.59
CA ALA A 656 69.17 -13.50 -32.74
C ALA A 656 68.78 -12.97 -31.34
N ALA A 657 69.35 -13.56 -30.28
CA ALA A 657 69.14 -13.09 -28.91
C ALA A 657 69.87 -11.77 -28.63
N GLY A 658 69.27 -10.91 -27.82
CA GLY A 658 69.82 -9.63 -27.41
C GLY A 658 69.07 -9.09 -26.20
N GLU A 659 69.60 -9.36 -25.02
CA GLU A 659 69.14 -8.85 -23.73
C GLU A 659 69.63 -7.39 -23.60
N GLY A 660 68.71 -6.46 -23.36
CA GLY A 660 69.02 -5.02 -23.34
C GLY A 660 67.77 -4.16 -23.56
N ASP A 661 67.56 -3.23 -22.63
CA ASP A 661 66.38 -2.37 -22.47
C ASP A 661 65.58 -2.02 -23.73
N LYS A 662 64.34 -2.50 -23.75
CA LYS A 662 63.26 -1.94 -24.58
C LYS A 662 62.13 -1.49 -23.69
N GLU A 663 62.23 -0.26 -23.18
CA GLU A 663 61.06 0.54 -22.79
C GLU A 663 60.22 0.91 -24.04
N GLY A 664 59.71 -0.12 -24.70
CA GLY A 664 58.97 -0.03 -25.95
C GLY A 664 57.49 0.14 -25.70
N SER A 665 57.07 1.36 -25.35
CA SER A 665 55.70 1.88 -25.41
C SER A 665 54.60 0.84 -25.14
N GLU A 666 54.28 0.61 -23.87
CA GLU A 666 53.08 -0.17 -23.52
C GLU A 666 51.84 0.42 -24.22
N ALA A 667 51.02 -0.45 -24.81
CA ALA A 667 49.76 -0.05 -25.42
C ALA A 667 48.86 0.63 -24.35
N LEU A 668 48.72 1.96 -24.40
CA LEU A 668 48.15 2.74 -23.29
C LEU A 668 46.69 2.40 -22.95
N TYR A 669 45.94 1.81 -23.90
CA TYR A 669 44.57 1.37 -23.71
C TYR A 669 44.38 -0.06 -24.25
N LYS A 670 44.82 -1.06 -23.49
CA LYS A 670 44.74 -2.49 -23.87
C LYS A 670 43.27 -2.95 -23.99
N GLY A 671 42.42 -2.54 -23.06
CA GLY A 671 40.97 -2.83 -23.06
C GLY A 671 40.06 -1.64 -22.73
N ILE A 672 38.75 -1.86 -22.94
CA ILE A 672 37.68 -0.89 -22.60
C ILE A 672 37.65 -0.61 -21.09
N LEU A 673 37.95 -1.62 -20.27
CA LEU A 673 38.03 -1.46 -18.81
C LEU A 673 39.17 -0.53 -18.42
N ASP A 674 40.38 -0.72 -18.96
CA ASP A 674 41.54 0.13 -18.66
C ASP A 674 41.28 1.59 -19.05
N ALA A 675 40.76 1.82 -20.26
CA ALA A 675 40.36 3.16 -20.70
C ALA A 675 39.28 3.79 -19.80
N SER A 676 38.28 3.00 -19.37
CA SER A 676 37.26 3.48 -18.44
C SER A 676 37.82 3.78 -17.04
N LEU A 677 38.87 3.08 -16.60
CA LEU A 677 39.55 3.35 -15.33
C LEU A 677 40.40 4.62 -15.41
N GLU A 678 41.12 4.87 -16.52
CA GLU A 678 41.85 6.12 -16.72
C GLU A 678 40.91 7.33 -16.84
N LEU A 679 39.80 7.20 -17.57
CA LEU A 679 38.74 8.22 -17.64
C LEU A 679 38.08 8.47 -16.28
N PHE A 680 37.96 7.44 -15.43
CA PHE A 680 37.44 7.56 -14.07
C PHE A 680 38.45 8.25 -13.14
N LYS A 681 39.73 7.87 -13.15
CA LYS A 681 40.81 8.59 -12.45
C LYS A 681 40.82 10.07 -12.83
N PHE A 682 40.64 10.36 -14.13
CA PHE A 682 40.56 11.74 -14.62
C PHE A 682 39.42 12.52 -13.96
N THR A 683 38.21 11.96 -13.88
CA THR A 683 37.07 12.67 -13.26
C THR A 683 37.21 12.94 -11.76
N ILE A 684 38.05 12.17 -11.05
CA ILE A 684 38.38 12.42 -9.65
C ILE A 684 39.50 13.47 -9.50
N GLY A 685 40.21 13.79 -10.59
CA GLY A 685 41.37 14.68 -10.58
C GLY A 685 42.71 13.97 -10.33
N MET A 686 42.75 12.63 -10.41
CA MET A 686 43.99 11.83 -10.31
C MET A 686 44.55 11.39 -11.68
N GLY A 687 43.87 11.72 -12.78
CA GLY A 687 44.31 11.35 -14.12
C GLY A 687 45.35 12.32 -14.67
N GLU A 688 46.57 11.83 -14.91
CA GLU A 688 47.56 12.59 -15.66
C GLU A 688 47.18 12.63 -17.14
N LEU A 689 47.28 13.82 -17.76
CA LEU A 689 47.26 13.96 -19.21
C LEU A 689 48.61 13.49 -19.77
N ALA A 690 48.86 12.18 -19.71
CA ALA A 690 50.01 11.56 -20.36
C ALA A 690 49.99 11.94 -21.84
N PHE A 691 50.91 12.81 -22.23
CA PHE A 691 50.82 13.58 -23.47
C PHE A 691 51.24 12.69 -24.64
N GLN A 692 50.27 11.97 -25.22
CA GLN A 692 50.55 10.88 -26.17
C GLN A 692 51.14 11.41 -27.49
N GLU A 693 52.46 11.28 -27.66
CA GLU A 693 53.14 11.65 -28.91
C GLU A 693 52.87 10.68 -30.07
N GLN A 694 52.43 9.43 -29.81
CA GLN A 694 52.20 8.41 -30.84
C GLN A 694 50.86 8.48 -31.62
N LEU A 695 49.88 9.35 -31.31
CA LEU A 695 48.58 9.34 -32.02
C LEU A 695 48.47 10.36 -33.16
N ARG A 696 48.25 9.85 -34.39
CA ARG A 696 48.02 10.65 -35.61
C ARG A 696 46.89 11.68 -35.51
N PHE A 697 45.80 11.36 -34.79
CA PHE A 697 44.63 12.24 -34.63
C PHE A 697 44.61 12.96 -33.28
N ARG A 698 45.77 13.44 -32.81
CA ARG A 698 45.96 14.16 -31.55
C ARG A 698 44.90 15.24 -31.28
N GLY A 699 44.51 16.02 -32.29
CA GLY A 699 43.46 17.04 -32.16
C GLY A 699 42.08 16.46 -31.82
N VAL A 700 41.69 15.34 -32.44
CA VAL A 700 40.40 14.68 -32.19
C VAL A 700 40.36 14.09 -30.79
N VAL A 701 41.42 13.39 -30.38
CA VAL A 701 41.53 12.79 -29.04
C VAL A 701 41.50 13.87 -27.94
N LEU A 702 42.24 14.97 -28.14
CA LEU A 702 42.25 16.10 -27.19
C LEU A 702 40.89 16.78 -27.08
N VAL A 703 40.19 17.00 -28.20
CA VAL A 703 38.83 17.58 -28.20
C VAL A 703 37.83 16.63 -27.56
N LEU A 704 37.93 15.33 -27.80
CA LEU A 704 37.02 14.31 -27.28
C LEU A 704 37.21 14.11 -25.76
N LEU A 705 38.46 14.19 -25.28
CA LEU A 705 38.78 14.20 -23.85
C LEU A 705 38.33 15.53 -23.20
N LEU A 706 38.62 16.69 -23.80
CA LEU A 706 38.15 17.99 -23.27
C LEU A 706 36.62 18.07 -23.21
N ALA A 707 35.92 17.54 -24.23
CA ALA A 707 34.47 17.44 -24.24
C ALA A 707 33.95 16.51 -23.13
N TYR A 708 34.58 15.35 -22.92
CA TYR A 708 34.27 14.46 -21.79
C TYR A 708 34.40 15.20 -20.44
N VAL A 709 35.48 15.94 -20.24
CA VAL A 709 35.74 16.67 -18.98
C VAL A 709 34.72 17.79 -18.76
N LEU A 710 34.45 18.60 -19.78
CA LEU A 710 33.46 19.68 -19.67
C LEU A 710 32.05 19.11 -19.45
N LEU A 711 31.64 18.08 -20.20
CA LEU A 711 30.33 17.46 -20.04
C LEU A 711 30.18 16.77 -18.69
N THR A 712 31.17 16.00 -18.24
CA THR A 712 31.12 15.35 -16.92
C THR A 712 31.11 16.37 -15.79
N TYR A 713 31.91 17.44 -15.86
CA TYR A 713 31.92 18.50 -14.83
C TYR A 713 30.60 19.28 -14.76
N VAL A 714 30.01 19.63 -15.92
CA VAL A 714 28.69 20.28 -16.00
C VAL A 714 27.58 19.35 -15.49
N LEU A 715 27.62 18.06 -15.82
CA LEU A 715 26.67 17.06 -15.31
C LEU A 715 26.83 16.85 -13.81
N LEU A 716 28.07 16.75 -13.31
CA LEU A 716 28.39 16.63 -11.89
C LEU A 716 27.79 17.80 -11.09
N LEU A 717 28.11 19.04 -11.47
CA LEU A 717 27.60 20.23 -10.77
C LEU A 717 26.07 20.33 -10.84
N ASN A 718 25.48 20.27 -12.03
CA ASN A 718 24.04 20.51 -12.21
C ASN A 718 23.19 19.43 -11.54
N MET A 719 23.61 18.16 -11.60
CA MET A 719 22.88 17.07 -10.93
C MET A 719 23.13 17.09 -9.42
N LEU A 720 24.35 17.33 -8.94
CA LEU A 720 24.64 17.39 -7.50
C LEU A 720 23.85 18.53 -6.82
N ILE A 721 23.82 19.73 -7.41
CA ILE A 721 23.10 20.88 -6.86
C ILE A 721 21.59 20.61 -6.82
N ALA A 722 21.00 20.13 -7.92
CA ALA A 722 19.56 19.83 -7.98
C ALA A 722 19.17 18.73 -6.97
N LEU A 723 19.91 17.62 -6.95
CA LEU A 723 19.62 16.49 -6.07
C LEU A 723 19.85 16.84 -4.59
N MET A 724 20.94 17.52 -4.24
CA MET A 724 21.21 17.89 -2.84
C MET A 724 20.23 18.96 -2.32
N SER A 725 19.80 19.91 -3.14
CA SER A 725 18.82 20.93 -2.70
C SER A 725 17.44 20.33 -2.41
N GLU A 726 16.89 19.53 -3.35
CA GLU A 726 15.58 18.89 -3.14
C GLU A 726 15.61 17.86 -2.00
N THR A 727 16.72 17.11 -1.87
CA THR A 727 16.85 16.12 -0.80
C THR A 727 17.01 16.75 0.57
N VAL A 728 17.89 17.73 0.76
CA VAL A 728 18.08 18.37 2.08
C VAL A 728 16.77 19.00 2.56
N ASN A 729 16.07 19.74 1.70
CA ASN A 729 14.81 20.40 2.06
C ASN A 729 13.68 19.42 2.36
N SER A 730 13.47 18.39 1.53
CA SER A 730 12.42 17.39 1.77
C SER A 730 12.74 16.40 2.89
N VAL A 731 14.02 16.06 3.08
CA VAL A 731 14.46 15.12 4.10
C VAL A 731 14.57 15.79 5.46
N ALA A 732 14.88 17.09 5.59
CA ALA A 732 14.96 17.76 6.89
C ALA A 732 13.72 17.50 7.76
N HIS A 733 12.51 17.71 7.23
CA HIS A 733 11.26 17.49 7.97
C HIS A 733 10.97 16.01 8.31
N ASP A 734 11.13 15.08 7.35
CA ASP A 734 10.85 13.64 7.60
C ASP A 734 12.03 12.90 8.27
N SER A 735 13.23 13.49 8.37
CA SER A 735 14.45 12.81 8.84
C SER A 735 14.33 12.34 10.29
N TRP A 736 13.79 13.18 11.17
CA TRP A 736 13.64 12.90 12.59
C TRP A 736 12.67 11.74 12.86
N SER A 737 11.54 11.70 12.14
CA SER A 737 10.56 10.63 12.26
C SER A 737 11.08 9.30 11.68
N ILE A 738 11.88 9.36 10.61
CA ILE A 738 12.56 8.18 10.05
C ILE A 738 13.68 7.69 10.97
N TRP A 739 14.46 8.59 11.59
CA TRP A 739 15.43 8.23 12.63
C TRP A 739 14.73 7.57 13.84
N LYS A 740 13.60 8.11 14.30
CA LYS A 740 12.75 7.49 15.34
C LYS A 740 12.28 6.09 14.94
N LEU A 741 11.84 5.88 13.69
CA LEU A 741 11.49 4.56 13.16
C LEU A 741 12.68 3.59 13.11
N GLN A 742 13.87 4.04 12.66
CA GLN A 742 15.08 3.22 12.66
C GLN A 742 15.49 2.83 14.08
N LYS A 743 15.43 3.78 15.02
CA LYS A 743 15.66 3.55 16.45
C LYS A 743 14.66 2.53 17.03
N ALA A 744 13.39 2.61 16.64
CA ALA A 744 12.35 1.66 17.04
C ALA A 744 12.62 0.23 16.53
N ILE A 745 13.06 0.10 15.28
CA ILE A 745 13.48 -1.19 14.70
C ILE A 745 14.63 -1.81 15.52
N CYS A 746 15.67 -1.03 15.83
CA CYS A 746 16.78 -1.49 16.66
C CYS A 746 16.32 -1.93 18.07
N VAL A 747 15.43 -1.16 18.72
CA VAL A 747 14.83 -1.53 20.03
C VAL A 747 14.13 -2.89 19.95
N LEU A 748 13.22 -3.07 19.00
CA LEU A 748 12.43 -4.31 18.86
C LEU A 748 13.31 -5.53 18.53
N GLU A 749 14.44 -5.33 17.87
CA GLU A 749 15.40 -6.39 17.57
C GLU A 749 16.24 -6.75 18.80
N MET A 750 16.68 -5.76 19.58
CA MET A 750 17.41 -5.96 20.83
C MET A 750 16.54 -6.61 21.93
N GLU A 751 15.23 -6.35 21.95
CA GLU A 751 14.28 -7.03 22.85
C GLU A 751 14.13 -8.53 22.53
N LYS A 752 14.13 -8.89 21.25
CA LYS A 752 14.05 -10.30 20.81
C LYS A 752 15.32 -11.09 21.15
N GLY A 753 16.43 -10.42 21.39
CA GLY A 753 17.69 -10.99 21.85
C GLY A 753 18.46 -11.74 20.76
N TYR A 754 19.59 -12.33 21.17
CA TYR A 754 20.45 -13.12 20.28
C TYR A 754 19.84 -14.47 19.96
N TRP A 755 20.18 -15.01 18.78
CA TRP A 755 19.77 -16.33 18.33
C TRP A 755 20.03 -17.46 19.35
N TRP A 756 21.14 -17.39 20.10
CA TRP A 756 21.52 -18.36 21.14
C TRP A 756 20.84 -18.14 22.51
N CYS A 757 20.28 -16.97 22.79
CA CYS A 757 19.68 -16.62 24.08
C CYS A 757 18.49 -15.70 23.89
N ARG A 758 17.31 -16.31 23.75
CA ARG A 758 16.03 -15.59 23.82
C ARG A 758 15.86 -15.04 25.24
N ARG A 759 15.85 -13.71 25.38
CA ARG A 759 15.51 -13.08 26.65
C ARG A 759 13.99 -13.12 26.82
N LYS A 760 13.51 -13.25 28.07
CA LYS A 760 12.14 -12.85 28.39
C LYS A 760 12.01 -11.35 28.07
N LYS A 761 11.05 -10.98 27.23
CA LYS A 761 10.68 -9.57 26.98
C LYS A 761 10.34 -8.94 28.33
N GLN A 762 10.64 -7.65 28.56
CA GLN A 762 10.10 -6.95 29.73
C GLN A 762 8.87 -6.17 29.30
N ARG A 763 7.76 -6.40 30.01
CA ARG A 763 6.51 -5.69 29.77
C ARG A 763 6.67 -4.25 30.25
N ALA A 764 6.20 -3.30 29.45
CA ALA A 764 6.20 -1.88 29.82
C ALA A 764 4.89 -1.48 30.51
N GLY A 765 4.92 -0.38 31.25
CA GLY A 765 3.75 0.17 31.95
C GLY A 765 3.44 -0.49 33.30
N VAL A 766 2.37 -0.01 33.92
CA VAL A 766 1.89 -0.43 35.25
C VAL A 766 0.48 -1.00 35.11
N LYS A 767 0.17 -2.07 35.85
CA LYS A 767 -1.18 -2.63 35.91
C LYS A 767 -2.04 -1.78 36.86
N LEU A 768 -3.11 -1.19 36.34
CA LEU A 768 -4.02 -0.31 37.09
C LEU A 768 -5.47 -0.75 36.89
N THR A 769 -6.30 -0.56 37.92
CA THR A 769 -7.77 -0.68 37.84
C THR A 769 -8.34 0.65 37.35
N VAL A 770 -8.80 0.69 36.09
CA VAL A 770 -9.19 1.97 35.45
C VAL A 770 -10.69 2.27 35.63
N GLY A 771 -11.49 1.26 35.95
CA GLY A 771 -12.91 1.39 36.25
C GLY A 771 -13.53 0.01 36.51
N THR A 772 -14.86 -0.06 36.49
CA THR A 772 -15.61 -1.33 36.49
C THR A 772 -16.07 -1.68 35.08
N ARG A 773 -16.09 -2.98 34.77
CA ARG A 773 -16.73 -3.52 33.58
C ARG A 773 -18.25 -3.46 33.74
N PRO A 774 -19.02 -3.47 32.63
CA PRO A 774 -20.49 -3.61 32.71
C PRO A 774 -20.93 -4.94 33.36
N ASP A 775 -20.02 -5.92 33.46
CA ASP A 775 -20.18 -7.20 34.17
C ASP A 775 -19.85 -7.10 35.68
N GLY A 776 -19.72 -5.89 36.23
CA GLY A 776 -19.41 -5.60 37.64
C GLY A 776 -17.95 -5.87 38.07
N SER A 777 -17.21 -6.72 37.36
CA SER A 777 -15.80 -7.00 37.62
C SER A 777 -14.89 -5.77 37.40
N PRO A 778 -13.79 -5.60 38.15
CA PRO A 778 -12.85 -4.50 37.93
C PRO A 778 -12.14 -4.63 36.57
N ASP A 779 -12.06 -3.53 35.81
CA ASP A 779 -11.34 -3.48 34.53
C ASP A 779 -9.86 -3.14 34.76
N GLU A 780 -9.08 -4.18 34.96
CA GLU A 780 -7.62 -4.09 35.09
C GLU A 780 -6.94 -3.98 33.72
N ARG A 781 -6.09 -2.96 33.53
CA ARG A 781 -5.33 -2.74 32.30
C ARG A 781 -3.87 -2.41 32.54
N TRP A 782 -3.04 -2.70 31.56
CA TRP A 782 -1.63 -2.29 31.54
C TRP A 782 -1.54 -0.91 30.90
N CYS A 783 -1.36 0.11 31.73
CA CYS A 783 -1.33 1.50 31.31
C CYS A 783 0.09 2.06 31.33
N PHE A 784 0.39 2.91 30.36
CA PHE A 784 1.63 3.68 30.31
C PHE A 784 1.36 5.13 30.71
N ARG A 785 2.02 5.59 31.77
CA ARG A 785 1.91 6.96 32.27
C ARG A 785 2.74 7.90 31.38
N VAL A 786 2.09 8.93 30.84
CA VAL A 786 2.71 9.97 30.02
C VAL A 786 2.41 11.33 30.63
N GLU A 787 3.46 12.06 30.95
CA GLU A 787 3.37 13.47 31.35
C GLU A 787 3.33 14.33 30.08
N GLU A 788 2.24 15.08 29.92
CA GLU A 788 1.99 16.03 28.84
C GLU A 788 1.92 17.45 29.44
N VAL A 789 2.59 18.41 28.83
CA VAL A 789 2.46 19.84 29.18
C VAL A 789 1.86 20.56 27.99
N ASN A 790 0.67 21.15 28.16
CA ASN A 790 -0.06 21.76 27.05
C ASN A 790 -0.73 23.09 27.48
N TRP A 791 0.05 24.16 27.40
CA TRP A 791 -0.38 25.53 27.66
C TRP A 791 -1.60 25.94 26.83
N ALA A 792 -1.61 25.66 25.53
CA ALA A 792 -2.70 26.07 24.63
C ALA A 792 -4.03 25.34 24.91
N ALA A 793 -3.99 24.07 25.30
CA ALA A 793 -5.21 23.37 25.73
C ALA A 793 -5.67 23.86 27.11
N TRP A 794 -4.75 24.16 28.03
CA TRP A 794 -5.09 24.70 29.34
C TRP A 794 -5.77 26.07 29.22
N GLU A 795 -5.22 26.97 28.40
CA GLU A 795 -5.82 28.28 28.08
C GLU A 795 -7.25 28.17 27.54
N GLN A 796 -7.55 27.13 26.75
CA GLN A 796 -8.90 26.85 26.26
C GLN A 796 -9.85 26.30 27.34
N THR A 797 -9.32 25.66 28.39
CA THR A 797 -10.11 25.12 29.52
C THR A 797 -10.26 26.08 30.70
N LEU A 798 -9.44 27.14 30.79
CA LEU A 798 -9.54 28.19 31.81
C LEU A 798 -10.97 28.76 32.01
N PRO A 799 -11.81 28.96 30.96
CA PRO A 799 -13.18 29.45 31.15
C PRO A 799 -14.15 28.46 31.82
N THR A 800 -13.72 27.20 32.04
CA THR A 800 -14.60 26.09 32.46
C THR A 800 -14.18 25.40 33.77
N VAL A 801 -13.09 25.82 34.41
CA VAL A 801 -12.57 25.18 35.63
C VAL A 801 -12.81 26.07 36.84
N CYS A 802 -13.66 25.63 37.76
CA CYS A 802 -13.61 26.03 39.17
C CYS A 802 -12.64 25.07 39.88
N GLU A 803 -11.58 25.59 40.49
CA GLU A 803 -10.57 24.79 41.18
C GLU A 803 -10.97 24.49 42.63
N GLU A 804 -11.06 23.20 43.01
CA GLU A 804 -10.67 22.75 44.35
C GLU A 804 -9.98 21.37 44.27
N PRO A 805 -8.80 21.18 44.91
CA PRO A 805 -8.08 19.91 44.89
C PRO A 805 -8.40 19.07 46.13
N SER A 806 -9.29 18.07 46.00
CA SER A 806 -9.41 17.00 46.98
C SER A 806 -9.74 15.65 46.32
N GLY A 807 -9.38 14.55 47.00
CA GLY A 807 -9.48 13.18 46.49
C GLY A 807 -10.92 12.67 46.32
N PRO A 808 -11.10 11.41 45.86
CA PRO A 808 -12.40 10.91 45.44
C PRO A 808 -13.44 10.92 46.58
N PRO A 809 -14.69 11.33 46.31
CA PRO A 809 -15.74 11.36 47.32
C PRO A 809 -16.13 9.93 47.72
N GLY A 810 -15.83 9.58 48.98
CA GLY A 810 -16.44 8.44 49.65
C GLY A 810 -17.95 8.65 49.81
N SER A 811 -18.71 7.57 49.72
CA SER A 811 -20.17 7.58 49.82
C SER A 811 -20.69 8.24 51.10
N SER A 812 -21.53 9.26 50.95
CA SER A 812 -22.29 9.86 52.04
C SER A 812 -23.32 8.87 52.62
N GLY A 813 -23.22 8.62 53.92
CA GLY A 813 -24.28 8.03 54.75
C GLY A 813 -24.27 8.73 56.10
N ASP A 814 -25.43 9.27 56.51
CA ASP A 814 -25.56 10.14 57.68
C ASP A 814 -25.26 9.42 59.01
N GLN A 815 -24.56 10.09 59.92
CA GLN A 815 -25.08 10.49 61.25
C GLN A 815 -24.08 11.32 62.08
N ASP A 816 -24.62 12.24 62.89
CA ASP A 816 -23.88 13.20 63.72
C ASP A 816 -23.18 12.55 64.94
N SER A 817 -21.98 13.02 65.30
CA SER A 817 -21.72 13.73 66.58
C SER A 817 -20.24 13.96 66.91
N VAL A 818 -19.91 15.22 67.19
CA VAL A 818 -18.76 15.83 67.91
C VAL A 818 -17.91 14.92 68.84
N THR A 819 -16.57 14.94 68.70
CA THR A 819 -15.57 15.35 69.75
C THR A 819 -14.13 15.49 69.20
N GLU A 820 -13.27 16.16 69.97
CA GLU A 820 -11.90 16.62 69.66
C GLU A 820 -10.77 15.56 69.77
N GLU A 821 -9.58 15.92 69.26
CA GLU A 821 -8.21 15.37 69.52
C GLU A 821 -7.98 13.86 69.27
N ASP A 822 -6.91 13.42 68.57
CA ASP A 822 -5.51 13.59 68.98
C ASP A 822 -4.49 13.27 67.85
N ASN A 823 -3.21 13.61 68.04
CA ASN A 823 -2.12 13.45 67.05
C ASN A 823 -1.37 12.09 67.17
N VAL A 824 -1.28 11.31 66.07
CA VAL A 824 -0.17 10.34 65.88
C VAL A 824 0.20 10.19 64.38
N PRO A 825 1.48 10.38 63.97
CA PRO A 825 1.97 10.03 62.64
C PRO A 825 2.44 8.57 62.57
N LEU A 826 2.18 7.87 61.45
CA LEU A 826 2.74 6.54 61.20
C LEU A 826 3.54 6.47 59.88
N GLN A 827 4.60 5.67 59.93
CA GLN A 827 5.75 5.69 59.02
C GLN A 827 5.51 4.98 57.67
N PRO A 828 6.29 5.30 56.63
CA PRO A 828 6.34 4.51 55.41
C PRO A 828 6.96 3.13 55.67
N LEU A 829 6.32 2.07 55.17
CA LEU A 829 6.84 0.70 55.25
C LEU A 829 7.90 0.46 54.16
N GLU A 830 9.08 0.01 54.58
CA GLU A 830 10.22 -0.26 53.71
C GLU A 830 10.04 -1.47 52.79
N SER A 831 10.86 -1.47 51.75
CA SER A 831 11.08 -2.56 50.79
C SER A 831 11.49 -3.89 51.40
N ARG A 832 11.03 -4.99 50.79
CA ARG A 832 11.79 -6.23 50.61
C ARG A 832 11.55 -6.84 49.24
#